data_AF-A0A818AX11-F1
#
_entry.id   AF-A0A818AX11-F1
#
_cell.length_a   1.000
_cell.length_b   1.000
_cell.length_c   1.000
_cell.angle_alpha   90.00
_cell.angle_beta   90.00
_cell.angle_gamma   90.00
#
_symmetry.space_group_name_H-M   'P 1'
#
loop_
_entity.id
_entity.type
_entity.pdbx_description
1 polymer ?
#
loop_
_entity_poly.entity_id
_entity_poly.type
_entity_poly.pdbx_seq_one_letter_code
_entity_poly.pdbx_strand_id
1 'polypeptide(L)'
;MVKTKTKPKKRRTFATDKHNSKTRVDTVNKVNPFDLHVNRLKHDVLGKKRSYERGGQPLKSRSRGIEKRKRTLLKELNSVFKRNTFIDHRIGENDPTLTNDEKLMQRLIAERTKMRPGKESRYNLNDEEDLTHYGQSLSKSDELNQKPIIDDYDDDDDLHKGRLNSEHFFGGFKASIEQRKPQSKQEWIESMIKSTKLDKYERQRENEKIFDMTQTLDEQWKALSTIMGIKDKKPKETRETSDDYDKLVASLRFEAKTTGAPVKTIEETEKETAEKLKTLQVEESQRMEQPTLKSILAKNKPQKHIFVEELDESYYIMDGSKKRVTFDDDEAMNNEPVPPIESDEVVPHENDSMAMDNGEGEEEEEEEIDQTTNGDLIAEFEEIPSDIEKLQTRLSEDKNALSTIWKRINDKRLPPIPRLVLSNYFDVLLDYYESVTSNQTLLNHIGKNLLHLVQLANNEQTKGNMQSRLRQYHDNLSEQIENGKFCEIDSSFIVFFKLIAHLYPTSDFCHPITTPAITSLVQAINHSSLKSLHSCRQALFLIGLVKQWVSKSHRYVPEVTVLLTKLIQLACPIEKSQYVITSSSKQISNNQLLVLNKNSDLSNSNEPTVFDTNELDDDNDQHRALILRTCLNHLNDFLKTYESLSAIVEIAQPFKSFLTTIADTSKCSQISSQCREILTLIDKIQTECLSNRKYLEQGKEQAKMLRLFEPRFGPVYEGKKNTRLPKDYAERLRLRQKYKREVKSVSRALVLDNQFISREELKQQMEKDAHRKRKVKDIQAEISMQEGEYRKLQKTK
;
A
#
# COMPACT_ATOMS: atom_id res chain seq x y z
N MET A 1 36.91 102.41 -21.21
CA MET A 1 37.42 102.02 -19.87
C MET A 1 36.98 100.60 -19.56
N VAL A 2 37.89 99.63 -19.46
CA VAL A 2 37.98 98.56 -18.44
C VAL A 2 39.35 97.89 -18.67
N LYS A 3 40.23 97.96 -17.68
CA LYS A 3 41.62 97.47 -17.71
C LYS A 3 41.65 95.97 -17.37
N THR A 4 42.24 95.14 -18.22
CA THR A 4 42.65 93.77 -17.88
C THR A 4 44.08 93.79 -17.31
N LYS A 5 44.21 93.51 -16.01
CA LYS A 5 45.51 93.35 -15.33
C LYS A 5 45.99 91.90 -15.46
N THR A 6 47.11 91.72 -16.15
CA THR A 6 47.93 90.50 -16.14
C THR A 6 48.72 90.40 -14.82
N LYS A 7 48.65 89.26 -14.11
CA LYS A 7 49.52 88.92 -12.96
C LYS A 7 50.58 87.88 -13.38
N PRO A 8 51.82 87.96 -12.83
CA PRO A 8 52.96 87.15 -13.30
C PRO A 8 53.07 85.77 -12.61
N LYS A 9 53.72 84.84 -13.30
CA LYS A 9 54.06 83.46 -12.85
C LYS A 9 55.07 83.48 -11.69
N LYS A 10 54.74 82.87 -10.55
CA LYS A 10 55.71 82.50 -9.50
C LYS A 10 56.33 81.13 -9.79
N ARG A 11 57.67 81.08 -9.81
CA ARG A 11 58.48 79.85 -9.80
C ARG A 11 58.29 79.14 -8.45
N ARG A 12 58.00 77.83 -8.45
CA ARG A 12 58.11 76.94 -7.28
C ARG A 12 59.15 75.86 -7.55
N THR A 13 59.83 75.48 -6.48
CA THR A 13 61.09 74.76 -6.36
C THR A 13 60.95 73.23 -6.46
N PHE A 14 62.02 72.57 -6.93
CA PHE A 14 62.18 71.14 -7.28
C PHE A 14 62.19 70.12 -6.11
N ALA A 15 61.50 70.36 -5.00
CA ALA A 15 61.63 69.51 -3.80
C ALA A 15 60.39 68.64 -3.45
N THR A 16 59.29 68.71 -4.19
CA THR A 16 58.02 68.02 -3.81
C THR A 16 57.49 67.02 -4.85
N ASP A 17 58.34 66.45 -5.71
CA ASP A 17 57.91 65.53 -6.79
C ASP A 17 58.30 64.05 -6.59
N LYS A 18 59.01 63.71 -5.51
CA LYS A 18 59.36 62.30 -5.21
C LYS A 18 58.20 61.47 -4.62
N HIS A 19 57.18 62.10 -4.05
CA HIS A 19 56.01 61.38 -3.52
C HIS A 19 54.95 61.06 -4.58
N ASN A 20 54.83 61.86 -5.65
CA ASN A 20 53.84 61.64 -6.71
C ASN A 20 54.32 60.75 -7.87
N SER A 21 55.63 60.45 -7.95
CA SER A 21 56.16 59.51 -8.95
C SER A 21 56.04 58.04 -8.54
N LYS A 22 55.96 57.73 -7.23
CA LYS A 22 55.66 56.37 -6.77
C LYS A 22 54.18 56.00 -6.98
N THR A 23 53.27 56.93 -6.70
CA THR A 23 51.82 56.70 -6.82
C THR A 23 51.32 56.54 -8.25
N ARG A 24 52.05 57.06 -9.26
CA ARG A 24 51.72 56.88 -10.68
C ARG A 24 52.23 55.56 -11.29
N VAL A 25 53.17 54.86 -10.65
CA VAL A 25 53.62 53.53 -11.10
C VAL A 25 52.67 52.43 -10.59
N ASP A 26 51.94 52.68 -9.50
CA ASP A 26 51.08 51.68 -8.87
C ASP A 26 49.67 51.55 -9.51
N THR A 27 49.25 52.47 -10.38
CA THR A 27 47.86 52.52 -10.88
C THR A 27 47.58 51.70 -12.14
N VAL A 28 48.58 51.06 -12.76
CA VAL A 28 48.37 50.00 -13.78
C VAL A 28 49.40 48.88 -13.60
N ASN A 29 49.37 48.21 -12.45
CA ASN A 29 50.04 46.92 -12.32
C ASN A 29 49.24 45.85 -13.09
N LYS A 30 49.41 45.82 -14.41
CA LYS A 30 49.04 44.67 -15.26
C LYS A 30 49.86 43.49 -14.72
N VAL A 31 49.24 42.66 -13.88
CA VAL A 31 49.93 41.53 -13.25
C VAL A 31 50.51 40.67 -14.36
N ASN A 32 51.81 40.39 -14.29
CA ASN A 32 52.50 39.60 -15.29
C ASN A 32 51.79 38.24 -15.41
N PRO A 33 51.34 37.82 -16.62
CA PRO A 33 50.66 36.54 -16.82
C PRO A 33 51.46 35.34 -16.29
N PHE A 34 52.79 35.40 -16.28
CA PHE A 34 53.65 34.34 -15.75
C PHE A 34 53.68 34.25 -14.21
N ASP A 35 53.22 35.29 -13.51
CA ASP A 35 53.07 35.28 -12.05
C ASP A 35 51.77 34.63 -11.59
N LEU A 36 50.84 34.35 -12.52
CA LEU A 36 49.53 33.76 -12.28
C LEU A 36 49.45 32.33 -12.81
N HIS A 37 48.92 31.43 -12.00
CA HIS A 37 48.53 30.08 -12.43
C HIS A 37 47.02 30.01 -12.60
N VAL A 38 46.57 29.88 -13.84
CA VAL A 38 45.15 29.84 -14.22
C VAL A 38 44.76 28.39 -14.53
N ASN A 39 43.72 27.86 -13.87
CA ASN A 39 43.11 26.60 -14.33
C ASN A 39 41.91 26.91 -15.23
N ARG A 40 41.68 26.06 -16.24
CA ARG A 40 40.53 26.17 -17.13
C ARG A 40 39.26 25.68 -16.45
N LEU A 41 38.16 26.42 -16.59
CA LEU A 41 36.82 25.98 -16.18
C LEU A 41 36.37 24.77 -17.01
N LYS A 42 35.84 23.75 -16.36
CA LYS A 42 35.28 22.55 -17.03
C LYS A 42 33.85 22.75 -17.51
N HIS A 43 33.05 23.50 -16.76
CA HIS A 43 31.66 23.83 -17.07
C HIS A 43 31.44 25.34 -16.83
N ASP A 44 30.71 26.00 -17.72
CA ASP A 44 30.34 27.41 -17.56
C ASP A 44 29.03 27.49 -16.75
N VAL A 45 29.10 28.11 -15.57
CA VAL A 45 27.94 28.26 -14.67
C VAL A 45 27.69 29.75 -14.52
N LEU A 46 26.54 30.19 -15.03
CA LEU A 46 26.11 31.59 -14.99
C LEU A 46 25.97 32.07 -13.53
N GLY A 47 26.31 33.33 -13.26
CA GLY A 47 26.19 33.95 -11.92
C GLY A 47 27.30 33.61 -10.91
N LYS A 48 28.15 32.61 -11.18
CA LYS A 48 29.30 32.30 -10.31
C LYS A 48 30.46 33.24 -10.63
N LYS A 49 30.89 34.05 -9.66
CA LYS A 49 32.11 34.88 -9.80
C LYS A 49 33.27 33.97 -10.20
N ARG A 50 33.85 34.24 -11.37
CA ARG A 50 34.95 33.45 -11.94
C ARG A 50 36.20 33.66 -11.09
N SER A 51 36.38 32.82 -10.06
CA SER A 51 37.60 32.84 -9.24
C SER A 51 38.87 32.61 -10.08
N TYR A 52 38.73 32.07 -11.29
CA TYR A 52 39.82 31.83 -12.25
C TYR A 52 40.39 33.09 -12.92
N GLU A 53 39.72 34.24 -12.85
CA GLU A 53 40.31 35.51 -13.31
C GLU A 53 41.42 36.02 -12.36
N ARG A 54 41.42 35.55 -11.10
CA ARG A 54 42.53 35.70 -10.16
C ARG A 54 43.10 34.33 -9.82
N GLY A 55 43.81 33.74 -10.79
CA GLY A 55 44.56 32.49 -10.61
C GLY A 55 45.48 32.51 -9.37
N GLY A 56 45.95 31.33 -8.94
CA GLY A 56 46.91 31.25 -7.84
C GLY A 56 48.18 32.04 -8.17
N GLN A 57 48.87 32.57 -7.16
CA GLN A 57 50.13 33.33 -7.32
C GLN A 57 51.32 32.49 -6.82
N PRO A 58 51.94 31.63 -7.65
CA PRO A 58 52.93 30.67 -7.17
C PRO A 58 54.20 31.35 -6.67
N LEU A 59 54.69 32.40 -7.33
CA LEU A 59 55.91 33.09 -6.93
C LEU A 59 55.76 33.75 -5.55
N LYS A 60 54.66 34.47 -5.31
CA LYS A 60 54.35 35.07 -4.01
C LYS A 60 54.11 34.03 -2.91
N SER A 61 53.51 32.89 -3.25
CA SER A 61 53.36 31.78 -2.31
C SER A 61 54.70 31.15 -1.96
N ARG A 62 55.59 30.94 -2.94
CA ARG A 62 56.96 30.44 -2.73
C ARG A 62 57.80 31.41 -1.91
N SER A 63 57.75 32.71 -2.20
CA SER A 63 58.49 33.72 -1.43
C SER A 63 58.04 33.76 0.02
N ARG A 64 56.72 33.77 0.27
CA ARG A 64 56.14 33.65 1.63
C ARG A 64 56.57 32.37 2.33
N GLY A 65 56.62 31.25 1.61
CA GLY A 65 57.10 29.98 2.15
C GLY A 65 58.58 30.03 2.56
N ILE A 66 59.43 30.64 1.75
CA ILE A 66 60.85 30.85 2.08
C ILE A 66 61.01 31.81 3.26
N GLU A 67 60.25 32.91 3.29
CA GLU A 67 60.26 33.84 4.43
C GLU A 67 59.84 33.15 5.73
N LYS A 68 58.82 32.29 5.69
CA LYS A 68 58.41 31.50 6.85
C LYS A 68 59.56 30.62 7.35
N ARG A 69 60.24 29.89 6.45
CA ARG A 69 61.40 29.05 6.79
C ARG A 69 62.58 29.86 7.33
N LYS A 70 62.83 31.05 6.79
CA LYS A 70 63.85 31.96 7.34
C LYS A 70 63.52 32.42 8.76
N ARG A 71 62.23 32.61 9.07
CA ARG A 71 61.80 32.99 10.43
C ARG A 71 61.82 31.81 11.41
N THR A 72 61.55 30.59 10.95
CA THR A 72 61.50 29.37 11.77
C THR A 72 62.79 28.56 11.65
N LEU A 73 62.92 27.74 10.60
CA LEU A 73 64.01 26.77 10.41
C LEU A 73 65.41 27.40 10.45
N LEU A 74 65.61 28.57 9.83
CA LEU A 74 66.92 29.23 9.87
C LEU A 74 67.28 29.70 11.28
N LYS A 75 66.29 30.19 12.04
CA LYS A 75 66.47 30.60 13.44
C LYS A 75 66.78 29.38 14.31
N GLU A 76 66.09 28.27 14.09
CA GLU A 76 66.33 27.00 14.75
C GLU A 76 67.74 26.46 14.43
N LEU A 77 68.13 26.40 13.15
CA LEU A 77 69.44 25.96 12.70
C LEU A 77 70.57 26.79 13.34
N ASN A 78 70.41 28.11 13.40
CA ASN A 78 71.36 29.01 14.07
C ASN A 78 71.40 28.83 15.60
N SER A 79 70.37 28.20 16.18
CA SER A 79 70.23 27.96 17.61
C SER A 79 70.57 26.51 18.02
N VAL A 80 70.81 25.58 17.09
CA VAL A 80 71.10 24.16 17.37
C VAL A 80 72.25 23.99 18.37
N PHE A 81 73.31 24.79 18.24
CA PHE A 81 74.48 24.72 19.13
C PHE A 81 74.40 25.70 20.31
N LYS A 82 73.27 26.39 20.51
CA LYS A 82 73.05 27.30 21.65
C LYS A 82 72.28 26.56 22.74
N ARG A 83 72.84 26.51 23.94
CA ARG A 83 72.20 25.90 25.11
C ARG A 83 71.42 26.90 25.98
N ASN A 84 71.58 28.20 25.69
CA ASN A 84 71.03 29.28 26.50
C ASN A 84 69.69 29.72 25.89
N THR A 85 68.58 29.38 26.54
CA THR A 85 67.24 29.85 26.17
C THR A 85 66.76 30.86 27.21
N PHE A 86 66.40 32.06 26.77
CA PHE A 86 65.76 33.04 27.65
C PHE A 86 64.27 32.69 27.72
N ILE A 87 63.81 32.23 28.88
CA ILE A 87 62.41 31.92 29.11
C ILE A 87 61.78 33.17 29.74
N ASP A 88 60.99 33.91 28.97
CA ASP A 88 60.32 35.10 29.49
C ASP A 88 59.04 34.70 30.24
N HIS A 89 59.08 34.79 31.57
CA HIS A 89 57.94 34.56 32.46
C HIS A 89 57.09 35.82 32.68
N ARG A 90 57.40 36.95 32.02
CA ARG A 90 56.60 38.15 32.16
C ARG A 90 55.22 37.92 31.54
N ILE A 91 54.19 38.15 32.36
CA ILE A 91 52.79 37.98 32.00
C ILE A 91 52.47 38.81 30.74
N GLY A 92 51.83 38.17 29.76
CA GLY A 92 51.39 38.77 28.50
C GLY A 92 52.49 39.06 27.47
N GLU A 93 53.77 38.72 27.72
CA GLU A 93 54.85 39.04 26.76
C GLU A 93 54.77 38.19 25.48
N ASN A 94 54.35 36.92 25.59
CA ASN A 94 54.21 35.97 24.48
C ASN A 94 52.94 36.16 23.62
N ASP A 95 51.96 36.93 24.10
CA ASP A 95 50.70 37.15 23.38
C ASP A 95 50.82 38.39 22.46
N PRO A 96 50.70 38.22 21.12
CA PRO A 96 50.82 39.32 20.17
C PRO A 96 49.54 40.17 20.05
N THR A 97 48.45 39.73 20.68
CA THR A 97 47.13 40.39 20.62
C THR A 97 46.98 41.50 21.66
N LEU A 98 47.78 41.49 22.73
CA LEU A 98 47.72 42.47 23.80
C LEU A 98 48.59 43.68 23.46
N THR A 99 48.05 44.87 23.69
CA THR A 99 48.78 46.13 23.56
C THR A 99 49.75 46.30 24.74
N ASN A 100 50.82 47.07 24.59
CA ASN A 100 51.82 47.26 25.64
C ASN A 100 51.20 47.72 26.98
N ASP A 101 50.16 48.55 26.93
CA ASP A 101 49.45 49.04 28.12
C ASP A 101 48.60 47.94 28.79
N GLU A 102 47.98 47.06 28.00
CA GLU A 102 47.23 45.91 28.50
C GLU A 102 48.16 44.88 29.15
N LYS A 103 49.37 44.68 28.58
CA LYS A 103 50.42 43.86 29.18
C LYS A 103 50.88 44.42 30.52
N LEU A 104 51.05 45.74 30.64
CA LEU A 104 51.43 46.40 31.88
C LEU A 104 50.34 46.29 32.96
N MET A 105 49.08 46.45 32.55
CA MET A 105 47.92 46.34 33.43
C MET A 105 47.77 44.92 34.00
N GLN A 106 47.90 43.89 33.16
CA GLN A 106 47.87 42.49 33.62
C GLN A 106 49.01 42.16 34.58
N ARG A 107 50.22 42.72 34.35
CA ARG A 107 51.35 42.59 35.29
C ARG A 107 51.03 43.24 36.64
N LEU A 108 50.43 44.43 36.63
CA LEU A 108 50.05 45.17 37.84
C LEU A 108 48.94 44.46 38.62
N ILE A 109 47.95 43.87 37.93
CA ILE A 109 46.90 43.05 38.55
C ILE A 109 47.50 41.80 39.19
N ALA A 110 48.39 41.10 38.50
CA ALA A 110 49.08 39.92 39.03
C ALA A 110 50.03 40.26 40.20
N GLU A 111 50.66 41.43 40.18
CA GLU A 111 51.48 41.92 41.27
C GLU A 111 50.63 42.29 42.50
N ARG A 112 49.51 43.01 42.30
CA ARG A 112 48.55 43.33 43.38
C ARG A 112 47.95 42.10 44.03
N THR A 113 47.69 41.04 43.27
CA THR A 113 47.16 39.77 43.80
C THR A 113 48.22 38.96 44.54
N LYS A 114 49.49 39.00 44.12
CA LYS A 114 50.62 38.39 44.85
C LYS A 114 51.05 39.16 46.11
N MET A 115 50.88 40.48 46.12
CA MET A 115 51.19 41.36 47.25
C MET A 115 50.07 41.40 48.31
N ARG A 116 48.99 40.62 48.15
CA ARG A 116 48.06 40.34 49.26
C ARG A 116 48.67 39.22 50.13
N PRO A 117 49.24 39.51 51.32
CA PRO A 117 49.61 38.46 52.24
C PRO A 117 48.34 37.68 52.62
N GLY A 118 48.45 36.35 52.68
CA GLY A 118 47.34 35.50 53.06
C GLY A 118 46.78 35.89 54.43
N LYS A 119 45.50 36.25 54.43
CA LYS A 119 44.54 36.25 55.56
C LYS A 119 44.94 37.01 56.83
N GLU A 120 44.35 38.19 57.05
CA GLU A 120 43.95 38.65 58.40
C GLU A 120 42.67 39.50 58.35
N SER A 121 41.50 38.84 58.26
CA SER A 121 40.22 39.37 58.76
C SER A 121 39.15 38.28 58.76
N ARG A 122 39.28 37.28 59.64
CA ARG A 122 38.31 36.17 59.79
C ARG A 122 37.02 36.55 60.54
N TYR A 123 36.74 37.84 60.75
CA TYR A 123 35.62 38.30 61.60
C TYR A 123 34.91 39.57 61.10
N ASN A 124 35.00 39.92 59.81
CA ASN A 124 34.16 40.99 59.24
C ASN A 124 32.97 40.35 58.50
N LEU A 125 31.81 40.28 59.16
CA LEU A 125 30.58 39.64 58.64
C LEU A 125 29.81 40.51 57.62
N ASN A 126 30.36 41.64 57.18
CA ASN A 126 29.64 42.62 56.35
C ASN A 126 30.28 42.90 54.99
N ASP A 127 31.32 42.13 54.61
CA ASP A 127 31.83 42.12 53.24
C ASP A 127 31.30 40.86 52.56
N GLU A 128 30.48 41.01 51.53
CA GLU A 128 29.95 39.92 50.70
C GLU A 128 31.12 39.15 50.06
N GLU A 129 31.56 38.07 50.71
CA GLU A 129 32.57 37.17 50.19
C GLU A 129 31.99 36.33 49.05
N ASP A 130 32.45 36.58 47.82
CA ASP A 130 32.27 35.67 46.69
C ASP A 130 32.83 34.29 47.05
N LEU A 131 31.95 33.30 47.14
CA LEU A 131 32.29 31.92 47.47
C LEU A 131 33.21 31.34 46.38
N THR A 132 34.41 30.93 46.76
CA THR A 132 35.44 30.38 45.87
C THR A 132 35.77 28.94 46.26
N HIS A 133 35.80 28.02 45.29
CA HIS A 133 36.27 26.63 45.48
C HIS A 133 37.60 26.45 44.73
N TYR A 134 38.64 25.97 45.41
CA TYR A 134 40.03 25.86 44.89
C TYR A 134 40.58 27.13 44.19
N GLY A 135 40.14 28.32 44.60
CA GLY A 135 40.69 29.60 44.14
C GLY A 135 40.07 30.17 42.85
N GLN A 136 38.92 29.67 42.40
CA GLN A 136 38.09 30.32 41.37
C GLN A 136 36.76 30.80 41.96
N SER A 137 36.33 32.02 41.59
CA SER A 137 35.04 32.59 42.01
C SER A 137 33.89 31.86 41.30
N LEU A 138 32.91 31.38 42.05
CA LEU A 138 31.77 30.61 41.53
C LEU A 138 30.88 31.41 40.58
N SER A 139 30.96 32.74 40.57
CA SER A 139 30.26 33.59 39.58
C SER A 139 30.87 33.49 38.17
N LYS A 140 32.06 32.90 38.01
CA LYS A 140 32.70 32.66 36.70
C LYS A 140 32.47 31.24 36.15
N SER A 141 31.99 30.29 36.98
CA SER A 141 31.70 28.92 36.52
C SER A 141 30.49 28.84 35.57
N ASP A 142 29.53 29.76 35.68
CA ASP A 142 28.36 29.78 34.78
C ASP A 142 28.71 30.17 33.33
N GLU A 143 29.82 30.89 33.12
CA GLU A 143 30.31 31.23 31.77
C GLU A 143 31.15 30.10 31.13
N LEU A 144 31.60 29.11 31.91
CA LEU A 144 32.41 27.98 31.41
C LEU A 144 31.57 26.81 30.91
N ASN A 145 30.26 26.78 31.20
CA ASN A 145 29.31 25.80 30.65
C ASN A 145 28.83 26.14 29.22
N GLN A 146 29.33 27.21 28.60
CA GLN A 146 29.02 27.61 27.22
C GLN A 146 30.14 27.26 26.21
N LYS A 147 30.89 26.17 26.43
CA LYS A 147 31.70 25.56 25.37
C LYS A 147 31.17 24.15 25.08
N PRO A 148 30.80 23.83 23.83
CA PRO A 148 30.57 22.44 23.48
C PRO A 148 31.92 21.73 23.54
N ILE A 149 32.05 20.82 24.50
CA ILE A 149 33.10 19.80 24.47
C ILE A 149 32.74 18.89 23.30
N ILE A 150 33.57 18.94 22.26
CA ILE A 150 33.67 17.87 21.28
C ILE A 150 34.75 16.96 21.86
N ASP A 151 34.35 15.84 22.43
CA ASP A 151 35.19 14.67 22.51
C ASP A 151 34.34 13.45 22.14
N ASP A 152 34.80 12.78 21.08
CA ASP A 152 34.39 11.46 20.64
C ASP A 152 34.79 10.45 21.73
N TYR A 153 33.84 9.75 22.35
CA TYR A 153 33.96 8.34 22.75
C TYR A 153 32.55 7.78 23.01
N ASP A 154 32.26 6.67 22.34
CA ASP A 154 31.10 5.79 22.49
C ASP A 154 31.04 5.19 23.90
N ASP A 155 29.88 5.23 24.56
CA ASP A 155 28.93 4.10 24.71
C ASP A 155 27.97 4.32 25.90
N ASP A 156 26.71 3.94 25.65
CA ASP A 156 25.67 3.48 26.58
C ASP A 156 25.26 4.35 27.77
N ASP A 157 24.23 5.16 27.55
CA ASP A 157 23.11 5.32 28.51
C ASP A 157 21.90 5.96 27.80
N ASP A 158 21.02 5.08 27.32
CA ASP A 158 19.84 5.39 26.52
C ASP A 158 18.59 5.37 27.40
N LEU A 159 18.25 6.50 28.01
CA LEU A 159 16.90 6.73 28.55
C LEU A 159 16.65 8.24 28.71
N HIS A 160 16.32 8.94 27.60
CA HIS A 160 15.49 10.17 27.56
C HIS A 160 15.51 10.95 26.21
N LYS A 161 15.96 10.34 25.10
CA LYS A 161 15.98 11.01 23.77
C LYS A 161 14.75 10.77 22.88
N GLY A 162 13.61 10.36 23.44
CA GLY A 162 12.40 10.02 22.68
C GLY A 162 11.51 11.19 22.23
N ARG A 163 11.78 12.44 22.60
CA ARG A 163 10.82 13.56 22.38
C ARG A 163 11.20 14.60 21.33
N LEU A 164 12.30 14.42 20.60
CA LEU A 164 12.81 15.47 19.69
C LEU A 164 12.87 15.11 18.20
N ASN A 165 12.56 13.88 17.77
CA ASN A 165 12.82 13.47 16.39
C ASN A 165 11.62 13.00 15.55
N SER A 166 10.39 12.93 16.06
CA SER A 166 9.25 12.42 15.27
C SER A 166 8.27 13.49 14.74
N GLU A 167 8.05 14.60 15.44
CA GLU A 167 6.93 15.50 15.07
C GLU A 167 7.27 16.65 14.11
N HIS A 168 8.56 16.92 13.84
CA HIS A 168 8.96 18.02 12.95
C HIS A 168 9.57 17.57 11.61
N PHE A 169 9.61 16.26 11.36
CA PHE A 169 10.10 15.67 10.09
C PHE A 169 9.06 14.83 9.33
N PHE A 170 7.78 14.86 9.72
CA PHE A 170 6.70 14.27 8.91
C PHE A 170 5.96 15.35 8.12
N GLY A 171 6.25 15.43 6.82
CA GLY A 171 5.57 16.34 5.90
C GLY A 171 4.14 15.90 5.64
N GLY A 172 3.18 16.81 5.85
CA GLY A 172 1.78 16.51 5.57
C GLY A 172 0.77 17.61 5.87
N PHE A 173 0.99 18.87 5.46
CA PHE A 173 -0.13 19.80 5.23
C PHE A 173 0.26 20.80 4.13
N LYS A 174 -0.50 20.80 3.02
CA LYS A 174 -0.35 21.75 1.92
C LYS A 174 -0.97 23.09 2.35
N ALA A 175 -0.14 24.07 2.67
CA ALA A 175 -0.51 25.48 2.58
C ALA A 175 0.70 26.29 2.09
N SER A 176 0.58 26.75 0.84
CA SER A 176 1.25 27.89 0.22
C SER A 176 2.77 28.03 0.40
N ILE A 177 3.49 27.70 -0.68
CA ILE A 177 4.90 28.04 -0.90
C ILE A 177 5.02 29.56 -1.02
N GLU A 178 5.30 30.24 0.08
CA GLU A 178 5.88 31.58 0.08
C GLU A 178 7.35 31.51 0.51
N GLN A 179 8.17 32.23 -0.25
CA GLN A 179 9.62 32.30 -0.19
C GLN A 179 10.11 32.72 1.20
N ARG A 180 10.42 31.74 2.07
CA ARG A 180 11.21 32.02 3.27
C ARG A 180 12.66 32.27 2.86
N LYS A 181 13.08 33.55 2.88
CA LYS A 181 14.50 33.91 2.93
C LYS A 181 15.14 33.17 4.13
N PRO A 182 16.41 32.73 4.04
CA PRO A 182 17.08 32.14 5.19
C PRO A 182 17.10 33.18 6.30
N GLN A 183 16.39 32.89 7.40
CA GLN A 183 16.35 33.75 8.57
C GLN A 183 17.78 34.02 9.03
N SER A 184 18.08 35.25 9.39
CA SER A 184 19.39 35.57 9.96
C SER A 184 19.59 34.73 11.24
N LYS A 185 20.84 34.39 11.60
CA LYS A 185 21.11 33.64 12.85
C LYS A 185 20.45 34.30 14.06
N GLN A 186 20.34 35.62 14.03
CA GLN A 186 19.66 36.42 15.05
C GLN A 186 18.14 36.19 15.06
N GLU A 187 17.47 36.21 13.91
CA GLU A 187 16.03 35.89 13.81
C GLU A 187 15.73 34.45 14.23
N TRP A 188 16.60 33.50 13.88
CA TRP A 188 16.46 32.10 14.32
C TRP A 188 16.63 31.97 15.84
N ILE A 189 17.66 32.61 16.41
CA ILE A 189 17.89 32.65 17.86
C ILE A 189 16.73 33.36 18.56
N GLU A 190 16.20 34.45 18.02
CA GLU A 190 15.04 35.14 18.59
C GLU A 190 13.78 34.28 18.52
N SER A 191 13.56 33.54 17.43
CA SER A 191 12.44 32.59 17.33
C SER A 191 12.59 31.42 18.31
N MET A 192 13.82 30.92 18.49
CA MET A 192 14.15 29.87 19.45
C MET A 192 14.01 30.35 20.89
N ILE A 193 14.47 31.57 21.22
CA ILE A 193 14.30 32.16 22.55
C ILE A 193 12.82 32.42 22.83
N LYS A 194 12.03 32.86 21.85
CA LYS A 194 10.58 33.07 22.01
C LYS A 194 9.86 31.74 22.27
N SER A 195 10.13 30.70 21.48
CA SER A 195 9.54 29.36 21.70
C SER A 195 9.93 28.78 23.06
N THR A 196 11.22 28.76 23.41
CA THR A 196 11.69 28.24 24.71
C THR A 196 11.17 29.04 25.91
N LYS A 197 10.94 30.35 25.78
CA LYS A 197 10.29 31.17 26.84
C LYS A 197 8.79 30.87 26.95
N LEU A 198 8.11 30.65 25.84
CA LEU A 198 6.70 30.30 25.80
C LEU A 198 6.48 28.93 26.46
N ASP A 199 7.28 27.92 26.09
CA ASP A 199 7.22 26.57 26.69
C ASP A 199 7.50 26.60 28.21
N LYS A 200 8.46 27.42 28.66
CA LYS A 200 8.74 27.60 30.10
C LYS A 200 7.56 28.24 30.81
N TYR A 201 6.93 29.24 30.20
CA TYR A 201 5.76 29.91 30.75
C TYR A 201 4.52 28.99 30.81
N GLU A 202 4.33 28.14 29.79
CA GLU A 202 3.26 27.13 29.80
C GLU A 202 3.46 26.09 30.89
N ARG A 203 4.68 25.53 31.04
CA ARG A 203 5.01 24.62 32.14
C ARG A 203 4.80 25.25 33.51
N GLN A 204 5.18 26.52 33.67
CA GLN A 204 4.95 27.23 34.92
C GLN A 204 3.46 27.38 35.21
N ARG A 205 2.65 27.75 34.21
CA ARG A 205 1.19 27.88 34.34
C ARG A 205 0.52 26.55 34.64
N GLU A 206 0.98 25.46 34.03
CA GLU A 206 0.51 24.11 34.32
C GLU A 206 0.84 23.72 35.77
N ASN A 207 2.06 23.99 36.23
CA ASN A 207 2.46 23.74 37.61
C ASN A 207 1.66 24.58 38.62
N GLU A 208 1.40 25.86 38.32
CA GLU A 208 0.55 26.73 39.16
C GLU A 208 -0.89 26.20 39.22
N LYS A 209 -1.47 25.79 38.08
CA LYS A 209 -2.79 25.13 38.07
C LYS A 209 -2.80 23.83 38.86
N ILE A 210 -1.75 23.00 38.73
CA ILE A 210 -1.62 21.76 39.50
C ILE A 210 -1.54 22.10 41.00
N PHE A 211 -0.74 23.10 41.36
CA PHE A 211 -0.58 23.54 42.74
C PHE A 211 -1.91 24.06 43.32
N ASP A 212 -2.62 24.93 42.60
CA ASP A 212 -3.93 25.44 42.99
C ASP A 212 -4.96 24.30 43.12
N MET A 213 -4.95 23.34 42.19
CA MET A 213 -5.80 22.15 42.28
C MET A 213 -5.43 21.28 43.48
N THR A 214 -4.15 21.11 43.79
CA THR A 214 -3.72 20.35 44.98
C THR A 214 -4.11 21.07 46.27
N GLN A 215 -3.99 22.40 46.32
CA GLN A 215 -4.35 23.17 47.50
C GLN A 215 -5.88 23.17 47.71
N THR A 216 -6.66 23.32 46.64
CA THR A 216 -8.12 23.21 46.73
C THR A 216 -8.56 21.81 47.14
N LEU A 217 -7.92 20.75 46.65
CA LEU A 217 -8.17 19.37 47.10
C LEU A 217 -7.77 19.15 48.55
N ASP A 218 -6.65 19.71 49.02
CA ASP A 218 -6.22 19.63 50.42
C ASP A 218 -7.14 20.44 51.35
N GLU A 219 -7.63 21.59 50.91
CA GLU A 219 -8.62 22.40 51.63
C GLU A 219 -9.96 21.66 51.70
N GLN A 220 -10.41 21.07 50.59
CA GLN A 220 -11.59 20.21 50.55
C GLN A 220 -11.41 18.97 51.42
N TRP A 221 -10.23 18.34 51.42
CA TRP A 221 -9.92 17.20 52.26
C TRP A 221 -9.85 17.60 53.73
N LYS A 222 -9.29 18.75 54.10
CA LYS A 222 -9.32 19.25 55.49
C LYS A 222 -10.75 19.58 55.92
N ALA A 223 -11.55 20.22 55.07
CA ALA A 223 -12.94 20.52 55.34
C ALA A 223 -13.74 19.21 55.51
N LEU A 224 -13.58 18.26 54.60
CA LEU A 224 -14.19 16.93 54.68
C LEU A 224 -13.67 16.13 55.86
N SER A 225 -12.37 16.15 56.17
CA SER A 225 -11.81 15.49 57.36
C SER A 225 -12.37 16.08 58.66
N THR A 226 -12.69 17.37 58.68
CA THR A 226 -13.27 18.05 59.84
C THR A 226 -14.77 17.74 59.97
N ILE A 227 -15.49 17.68 58.84
CA ILE A 227 -16.94 17.38 58.78
C ILE A 227 -17.21 15.88 58.97
N MET A 228 -16.37 15.03 58.39
CA MET A 228 -16.51 13.57 58.29
C MET A 228 -15.73 12.85 59.39
N GLY A 229 -15.51 13.51 60.54
CA GLY A 229 -14.67 13.08 61.67
C GLY A 229 -14.46 11.57 61.71
N ILE A 230 -13.37 11.11 61.10
CA ILE A 230 -13.10 9.70 60.86
C ILE A 230 -12.69 9.06 62.19
N LYS A 231 -13.71 8.72 62.98
CA LYS A 231 -13.72 7.59 63.90
C LYS A 231 -14.43 6.46 63.18
N ASP A 232 -13.72 5.37 62.95
CA ASP A 232 -14.18 4.16 62.28
C ASP A 232 -15.58 3.73 62.74
N LYS A 233 -16.59 3.95 61.89
CA LYS A 233 -17.89 3.27 61.94
C LYS A 233 -18.39 2.97 60.53
N LYS A 234 -18.72 1.69 60.32
CA LYS A 234 -19.19 1.06 59.07
C LYS A 234 -20.36 1.81 58.40
N PRO A 235 -20.50 1.76 57.06
CA PRO A 235 -21.47 2.56 56.34
C PRO A 235 -22.89 2.01 56.53
N LYS A 236 -23.86 2.90 56.70
CA LYS A 236 -25.27 2.65 56.43
C LYS A 236 -25.64 3.51 55.24
N GLU A 237 -25.92 2.87 54.12
CA GLU A 237 -26.47 3.50 52.93
C GLU A 237 -27.91 3.97 53.22
N THR A 238 -28.16 5.27 53.11
CA THR A 238 -29.50 5.80 52.85
C THR A 238 -29.49 6.38 51.45
N ARG A 239 -30.11 5.67 50.50
CA ARG A 239 -30.36 6.19 49.15
C ARG A 239 -31.35 7.35 49.28
N GLU A 240 -30.92 8.56 48.92
CA GLU A 240 -31.83 9.67 48.68
C GLU A 240 -32.70 9.34 47.46
N THR A 241 -33.96 9.76 47.47
CA THR A 241 -34.93 9.49 46.41
C THR A 241 -34.49 10.18 45.13
N SER A 242 -34.40 9.42 44.03
CA SER A 242 -34.05 9.90 42.67
C SER A 242 -34.75 11.21 42.31
N ASP A 243 -34.01 12.18 41.77
CA ASP A 243 -34.51 13.47 41.32
C ASP A 243 -35.60 13.30 40.24
N ASP A 244 -36.50 14.28 40.11
CA ASP A 244 -37.56 14.23 39.08
C ASP A 244 -36.98 14.20 37.65
N TYR A 245 -35.76 14.72 37.47
CA TYR A 245 -35.00 14.56 36.23
C TYR A 245 -34.57 13.10 35.99
N ASP A 246 -34.12 12.40 37.02
CA ASP A 246 -33.74 10.98 36.92
C ASP A 246 -34.96 10.10 36.65
N LYS A 247 -36.12 10.43 37.25
CA LYS A 247 -37.41 9.79 36.93
C LYS A 247 -37.83 10.03 35.48
N LEU A 248 -37.63 11.24 34.96
CA LEU A 248 -37.93 11.61 33.57
C LEU A 248 -36.99 10.92 32.57
N VAL A 249 -35.70 10.84 32.86
CA VAL A 249 -34.72 10.14 32.01
C VAL A 249 -34.99 8.64 32.03
N ALA A 250 -35.31 8.08 33.20
CA ALA A 250 -35.75 6.69 33.31
C ALA A 250 -37.05 6.45 32.52
N SER A 251 -38.04 7.37 32.57
CA SER A 251 -39.28 7.23 31.80
C SER A 251 -39.08 7.41 30.29
N LEU A 252 -38.24 8.35 29.85
CA LEU A 252 -37.91 8.58 28.43
C LEU A 252 -37.16 7.40 27.81
N ARG A 253 -36.39 6.65 28.61
CA ARG A 253 -35.75 5.40 28.17
C ARG A 253 -36.78 4.32 27.80
N PHE A 254 -37.96 4.34 28.43
CA PHE A 254 -39.09 3.46 28.10
C PHE A 254 -40.06 4.08 27.06
N GLU A 255 -40.12 5.41 26.96
CA GLU A 255 -40.95 6.17 26.02
C GLU A 255 -40.19 6.67 24.77
N ALA A 256 -39.10 6.01 24.36
CA ALA A 256 -38.36 6.37 23.17
C ALA A 256 -39.22 6.17 21.91
N LYS A 257 -39.99 7.19 21.52
CA LYS A 257 -40.69 7.26 20.24
C LYS A 257 -39.65 7.42 19.15
N THR A 258 -39.46 6.37 18.36
CA THR A 258 -38.61 6.42 17.17
C THR A 258 -39.14 7.51 16.22
N THR A 259 -38.28 8.42 15.78
CA THR A 259 -38.61 9.32 14.67
C THR A 259 -38.86 8.45 13.43
N GLY A 260 -40.03 8.61 12.81
CA GLY A 260 -40.34 7.90 11.57
C GLY A 260 -39.33 8.22 10.48
N ALA A 261 -39.05 7.25 9.61
CA ALA A 261 -38.20 7.48 8.43
C ALA A 261 -38.76 8.65 7.60
N PRO A 262 -37.89 9.46 6.96
CA PRO A 262 -38.33 10.57 6.13
C PRO A 262 -39.31 10.08 5.05
N VAL A 263 -40.47 10.72 4.95
CA VAL A 263 -41.52 10.36 3.98
C VAL A 263 -41.06 10.82 2.59
N LYS A 264 -40.46 9.92 1.82
CA LYS A 264 -40.16 10.15 0.40
C LYS A 264 -41.45 10.21 -0.41
N THR A 265 -41.49 11.05 -1.43
CA THR A 265 -42.64 11.07 -2.37
C THR A 265 -42.64 9.82 -3.24
N ILE A 266 -43.82 9.39 -3.73
CA ILE A 266 -43.96 8.20 -4.57
C ILE A 266 -43.07 8.34 -5.83
N GLU A 267 -43.03 9.52 -6.45
CA GLU A 267 -42.18 9.80 -7.62
C GLU A 267 -40.67 9.66 -7.33
N GLU A 268 -40.21 10.05 -6.13
CA GLU A 268 -38.81 9.88 -5.75
C GLU A 268 -38.47 8.41 -5.54
N THR A 269 -39.37 7.62 -4.95
CA THR A 269 -39.17 6.17 -4.80
C THR A 269 -39.17 5.45 -6.16
N GLU A 270 -40.00 5.89 -7.10
CA GLU A 270 -40.02 5.37 -8.48
C GLU A 270 -38.74 5.72 -9.23
N LYS A 271 -38.20 6.93 -9.04
CA LYS A 271 -36.92 7.34 -9.61
C LYS A 271 -35.76 6.54 -9.02
N GLU A 272 -35.69 6.39 -7.70
CA GLU A 272 -34.66 5.60 -7.03
C GLU A 272 -34.69 4.12 -7.45
N THR A 273 -35.89 3.54 -7.56
CA THR A 273 -36.04 2.15 -8.04
C THR A 273 -35.64 2.02 -9.51
N ALA A 274 -36.00 2.98 -10.36
CA ALA A 274 -35.58 3.00 -11.76
C ALA A 274 -34.05 3.14 -11.92
N GLU A 275 -33.39 3.97 -11.11
CA GLU A 275 -31.94 4.11 -11.09
C GLU A 275 -31.24 2.84 -10.59
N LYS A 276 -31.77 2.20 -9.54
CA LYS A 276 -31.30 0.89 -9.08
C LYS A 276 -31.45 -0.19 -10.15
N LEU A 277 -32.56 -0.20 -10.90
CA LEU A 277 -32.73 -1.14 -12.01
C LEU A 277 -31.73 -0.88 -13.15
N LYS A 278 -31.46 0.40 -13.48
CA LYS A 278 -30.45 0.76 -14.50
C LYS A 278 -29.05 0.34 -14.09
N THR A 279 -28.65 0.58 -12.84
CA THR A 279 -27.34 0.18 -12.32
C THR A 279 -27.18 -1.34 -12.35
N LEU A 280 -28.18 -2.09 -11.89
CA LEU A 280 -28.18 -3.56 -11.96
C LEU A 280 -28.11 -4.09 -13.40
N GLN A 281 -28.82 -3.47 -14.35
CA GLN A 281 -28.74 -3.85 -15.77
C GLN A 281 -27.34 -3.60 -16.36
N VAL A 282 -26.69 -2.49 -15.99
CA VAL A 282 -25.32 -2.20 -16.40
C VAL A 282 -24.36 -3.22 -15.80
N GLU A 283 -24.49 -3.54 -14.51
CA GLU A 283 -23.66 -4.56 -13.86
C GLU A 283 -23.86 -5.96 -14.49
N GLU A 284 -25.11 -6.36 -14.77
CA GLU A 284 -25.42 -7.59 -15.48
C GLU A 284 -24.73 -7.64 -16.85
N SER A 285 -24.78 -6.54 -17.62
CA SER A 285 -24.08 -6.45 -18.91
C SER A 285 -22.56 -6.56 -18.78
N GLN A 286 -21.96 -5.98 -17.73
CA GLN A 286 -20.52 -6.11 -17.46
C GLN A 286 -20.13 -7.53 -17.01
N ARG A 287 -20.99 -8.24 -16.26
CA ARG A 287 -20.77 -9.64 -15.88
C ARG A 287 -20.92 -10.61 -17.06
N MET A 288 -21.74 -10.24 -18.05
CA MET A 288 -21.95 -10.99 -19.29
C MET A 288 -20.75 -10.94 -20.24
N GLU A 289 -20.05 -9.81 -20.28
CA GLU A 289 -18.86 -9.63 -21.11
C GLU A 289 -17.70 -10.50 -20.62
N GLN A 290 -16.90 -11.02 -21.56
CA GLN A 290 -15.69 -11.76 -21.20
C GLN A 290 -14.74 -10.86 -20.40
N PRO A 291 -14.18 -11.33 -19.27
CA PRO A 291 -13.23 -10.54 -18.51
C PRO A 291 -11.99 -10.30 -19.36
N THR A 292 -11.86 -9.07 -19.88
CA THR A 292 -10.63 -8.66 -20.56
C THR A 292 -9.45 -8.73 -19.59
N LEU A 293 -8.23 -8.95 -20.09
CA LEU A 293 -7.02 -8.97 -19.24
C LEU A 293 -6.91 -7.72 -18.34
N LYS A 294 -7.49 -6.58 -18.76
CA LYS A 294 -7.58 -5.35 -17.98
C LYS A 294 -8.50 -5.46 -16.75
N SER A 295 -9.61 -6.19 -16.82
CA SER A 295 -10.52 -6.36 -15.68
C SER A 295 -9.99 -7.35 -14.64
N ILE A 296 -9.25 -8.38 -15.08
CA ILE A 296 -8.57 -9.34 -14.19
C ILE A 296 -7.45 -8.64 -13.41
N LEU A 297 -6.64 -7.81 -14.10
CA LEU A 297 -5.59 -7.00 -13.46
C LEU A 297 -6.16 -5.91 -12.52
N ALA A 298 -7.40 -5.47 -12.74
CA ALA A 298 -8.05 -4.49 -11.86
C ALA A 298 -8.57 -5.11 -10.55
N LYS A 299 -9.00 -6.38 -10.56
CA LYS A 299 -9.45 -7.11 -9.36
C LYS A 299 -8.32 -7.43 -8.38
N ASN A 300 -7.08 -7.53 -8.85
CA ASN A 300 -5.89 -7.80 -8.03
C ASN A 300 -5.21 -6.53 -7.47
N LYS A 301 -5.87 -5.37 -7.51
CA LYS A 301 -5.36 -4.19 -6.79
C LYS A 301 -5.72 -4.30 -5.31
N PRO A 302 -4.77 -4.07 -4.38
CA PRO A 302 -5.12 -3.90 -2.97
C PRO A 302 -6.14 -2.76 -2.87
N GLN A 303 -7.17 -2.96 -2.04
CA GLN A 303 -8.19 -1.96 -1.77
C GLN A 303 -7.52 -0.62 -1.51
N LYS A 304 -7.79 0.37 -2.36
CA LYS A 304 -7.42 1.75 -2.07
C LYS A 304 -8.14 2.13 -0.79
N HIS A 305 -7.42 2.68 0.17
CA HIS A 305 -8.00 3.32 1.35
C HIS A 305 -9.11 4.27 0.88
N ILE A 306 -10.35 3.94 1.26
CA ILE A 306 -11.52 4.77 1.03
C ILE A 306 -11.31 6.01 1.90
N PHE A 307 -11.36 7.20 1.28
CA PHE A 307 -11.31 8.44 2.04
C PHE A 307 -12.56 8.53 2.92
N VAL A 308 -12.39 8.97 4.17
CA VAL A 308 -13.43 9.04 5.21
C VAL A 308 -14.66 9.87 4.77
N GLU A 309 -14.53 10.70 3.75
CA GLU A 309 -15.61 11.55 3.22
C GLU A 309 -16.63 10.83 2.31
N GLU A 310 -16.38 9.58 1.89
CA GLU A 310 -17.28 8.80 1.00
C GLU A 310 -18.10 7.72 1.75
N LEU A 311 -18.07 7.73 3.09
CA LEU A 311 -18.90 6.87 3.94
C LEU A 311 -20.28 7.48 4.13
N ASP A 312 -21.26 7.03 3.32
CA ASP A 312 -22.68 7.31 3.55
C ASP A 312 -23.10 6.88 4.97
N GLU A 313 -23.86 7.75 5.65
CA GLU A 313 -24.34 7.65 7.04
C GLU A 313 -25.25 6.42 7.35
N SER A 314 -25.39 5.46 6.43
CA SER A 314 -26.23 4.28 6.60
C SER A 314 -25.56 3.08 7.26
N TYR A 315 -24.26 3.15 7.58
CA TYR A 315 -23.49 2.02 8.13
C TYR A 315 -23.37 1.97 9.66
N TYR A 316 -24.19 2.72 10.40
CA TYR A 316 -24.34 2.52 11.85
C TYR A 316 -25.50 1.56 12.13
N ILE A 317 -25.23 0.25 12.00
CA ILE A 317 -25.97 -0.76 12.74
C ILE A 317 -25.01 -1.37 13.77
N MET A 318 -25.45 -1.27 15.02
CA MET A 318 -24.82 -1.79 16.22
C MET A 318 -24.47 -3.27 16.06
N ASP A 319 -23.18 -3.61 16.02
CA ASP A 319 -22.70 -4.95 16.37
C ASP A 319 -21.92 -4.84 17.68
N GLY A 320 -22.57 -5.31 18.75
CA GLY A 320 -22.00 -5.45 20.07
C GLY A 320 -21.08 -6.67 20.12
N SER A 321 -19.94 -6.59 19.45
CA SER A 321 -18.82 -7.51 19.68
C SER A 321 -17.52 -6.70 19.65
N LYS A 322 -16.98 -6.44 20.85
CA LYS A 322 -15.64 -5.87 21.00
C LYS A 322 -14.63 -6.89 20.48
N LYS A 323 -14.31 -6.86 19.19
CA LYS A 323 -13.04 -7.41 18.70
C LYS A 323 -11.94 -6.46 19.16
N ARG A 324 -11.20 -6.89 20.18
CA ARG A 324 -9.87 -6.34 20.47
C ARG A 324 -9.04 -6.48 19.19
N VAL A 325 -8.50 -5.36 18.72
CA VAL A 325 -7.39 -5.36 17.78
C VAL A 325 -6.17 -5.79 18.59
N THR A 326 -5.76 -7.05 18.47
CA THR A 326 -4.43 -7.49 18.85
C THR A 326 -3.47 -7.01 17.76
N PHE A 327 -2.43 -6.28 18.17
CA PHE A 327 -1.28 -6.04 17.32
C PHE A 327 -0.43 -7.30 17.39
N ASP A 328 -0.60 -8.18 16.39
CA ASP A 328 0.33 -9.28 16.17
C ASP A 328 1.52 -8.71 15.38
N ASP A 329 2.63 -8.48 16.09
CA ASP A 329 3.95 -8.25 15.51
C ASP A 329 4.47 -9.56 14.94
N ASP A 330 4.14 -9.85 13.68
CA ASP A 330 4.76 -10.95 12.93
C ASP A 330 5.74 -10.41 11.88
N GLU A 331 7.02 -10.53 12.22
CA GLU A 331 8.15 -10.53 11.30
C GLU A 331 7.99 -11.64 10.24
N ALA A 332 7.52 -11.27 9.06
CA ALA A 332 7.64 -12.13 7.88
C ALA A 332 8.97 -11.87 7.16
N MET A 333 9.93 -12.74 7.46
CA MET A 333 11.15 -13.02 6.70
C MET A 333 10.84 -13.21 5.20
N ASN A 334 11.47 -12.40 4.35
CA ASN A 334 11.54 -12.66 2.91
C ASN A 334 12.72 -13.57 2.61
N ASN A 335 12.43 -14.79 2.16
CA ASN A 335 13.37 -15.67 1.48
C ASN A 335 13.45 -15.29 -0.01
N GLU A 336 14.64 -14.90 -0.49
CA GLU A 336 15.16 -15.26 -1.83
C GLU A 336 16.70 -15.03 -1.89
N PRO A 337 17.42 -15.73 -2.79
CA PRO A 337 18.69 -16.39 -2.49
C PRO A 337 19.95 -15.60 -2.87
N VAL A 338 21.07 -15.88 -2.18
CA VAL A 338 22.42 -15.37 -2.51
C VAL A 338 23.39 -16.57 -2.63
N PRO A 339 24.32 -16.60 -3.62
CA PRO A 339 25.08 -17.79 -4.05
C PRO A 339 26.34 -18.08 -3.19
N PRO A 340 27.03 -19.22 -3.42
CA PRO A 340 27.86 -19.93 -2.43
C PRO A 340 29.34 -19.56 -2.47
N ILE A 341 30.10 -19.94 -1.43
CA ILE A 341 31.55 -20.25 -1.31
C ILE A 341 31.79 -20.31 0.23
N GLU A 342 32.01 -21.43 0.93
CA GLU A 342 33.01 -22.52 0.89
C GLU A 342 33.87 -22.48 2.18
N SER A 343 33.96 -23.65 2.85
CA SER A 343 34.94 -24.09 3.86
C SER A 343 34.94 -23.41 5.24
N ASP A 344 35.25 -24.04 6.36
CA ASP A 344 35.31 -25.44 6.86
C ASP A 344 35.70 -25.23 8.34
N GLU A 345 35.03 -25.88 9.29
CA GLU A 345 35.66 -26.61 10.39
C GLU A 345 34.60 -27.11 11.39
N VAL A 346 34.74 -28.41 11.64
CA VAL A 346 33.87 -29.33 12.38
C VAL A 346 34.52 -29.60 13.74
N VAL A 347 33.72 -29.79 14.80
CA VAL A 347 33.71 -30.98 15.68
C VAL A 347 32.80 -30.73 16.91
N PRO A 348 32.11 -31.76 17.40
CA PRO A 348 30.75 -31.71 17.96
C PRO A 348 30.66 -32.21 19.42
N HIS A 349 29.47 -32.23 20.02
CA HIS A 349 28.97 -33.25 20.97
C HIS A 349 27.51 -32.90 21.34
N GLU A 350 26.52 -33.67 20.87
CA GLU A 350 25.80 -34.79 21.52
C GLU A 350 24.54 -34.31 22.25
N ASN A 351 23.35 -34.58 21.70
CA ASN A 351 22.53 -35.79 21.87
C ASN A 351 22.16 -36.09 23.32
N ASP A 352 20.88 -35.91 23.66
CA ASP A 352 20.19 -36.92 24.46
C ASP A 352 18.75 -37.07 23.97
N SER A 353 18.51 -38.26 23.44
CA SER A 353 17.22 -38.89 23.24
C SER A 353 16.74 -39.49 24.55
N MET A 354 15.43 -39.48 24.83
CA MET A 354 14.72 -40.71 25.16
C MET A 354 13.20 -40.52 25.15
N ALA A 355 12.52 -41.59 24.74
CA ALA A 355 11.09 -41.72 24.59
C ALA A 355 10.47 -42.57 25.73
N MET A 356 9.14 -42.51 25.79
CA MET A 356 8.15 -43.49 26.30
C MET A 356 7.89 -43.62 27.82
N ASP A 357 6.70 -43.12 28.19
CA ASP A 357 5.51 -43.92 28.60
C ASP A 357 5.14 -44.12 30.09
N ASN A 358 3.82 -43.99 30.31
CA ASN A 358 2.91 -44.31 31.42
C ASN A 358 2.84 -43.46 32.70
N GLY A 359 1.67 -42.83 32.87
CA GLY A 359 0.69 -43.38 33.81
C GLY A 359 0.35 -42.56 35.06
N GLU A 360 -0.77 -41.83 34.93
CA GLU A 360 -1.78 -41.52 35.97
C GLU A 360 -1.52 -40.40 37.00
N GLY A 361 -2.43 -39.42 37.00
CA GLY A 361 -3.07 -38.96 38.22
C GLY A 361 -3.06 -37.45 38.49
N GLU A 362 -4.23 -36.84 38.25
CA GLU A 362 -4.86 -35.76 39.03
C GLU A 362 -4.73 -34.30 38.54
N GLU A 363 -5.87 -33.87 37.98
CA GLU A 363 -6.57 -32.59 38.22
C GLU A 363 -6.11 -31.36 37.43
N GLU A 364 -6.65 -31.25 36.20
CA GLU A 364 -6.87 -29.97 35.53
C GLU A 364 -8.05 -29.26 36.19
N GLU A 365 -7.79 -28.08 36.75
CA GLU A 365 -8.82 -27.12 37.16
C GLU A 365 -9.59 -26.69 35.92
N GLU A 366 -10.83 -27.17 35.81
CA GLU A 366 -11.85 -26.62 34.93
C GLU A 366 -12.09 -25.16 35.33
N GLU A 367 -11.62 -24.20 34.51
CA GLU A 367 -12.19 -22.86 34.56
C GLU A 367 -13.63 -22.96 34.04
N GLU A 368 -14.56 -22.98 35.00
CA GLU A 368 -15.98 -22.73 34.84
C GLU A 368 -16.19 -21.46 34.00
N ILE A 369 -16.40 -21.63 32.70
CA ILE A 369 -17.08 -20.62 31.90
C ILE A 369 -18.53 -20.66 32.35
N ASP A 370 -18.99 -19.62 33.04
CA ASP A 370 -20.38 -19.37 33.42
C ASP A 370 -21.36 -19.68 32.27
N GLN A 371 -21.86 -20.92 32.25
CA GLN A 371 -22.97 -21.38 31.42
C GLN A 371 -24.30 -20.98 32.09
N THR A 372 -24.54 -19.69 32.32
CA THR A 372 -25.83 -19.24 32.87
C THR A 372 -26.38 -17.96 32.24
N THR A 373 -26.03 -17.65 30.99
CA THR A 373 -26.76 -16.64 30.18
C THR A 373 -26.95 -17.01 28.70
N ASN A 374 -26.65 -18.25 28.29
CA ASN A 374 -26.89 -18.74 26.93
C ASN A 374 -27.99 -19.81 26.83
N GLY A 375 -28.51 -20.31 27.96
CA GLY A 375 -29.61 -21.29 27.98
C GLY A 375 -30.97 -20.70 27.60
N ASP A 376 -31.26 -19.46 28.03
CA ASP A 376 -32.58 -18.84 27.81
C ASP A 376 -32.72 -18.19 26.43
N LEU A 377 -31.62 -17.88 25.73
CA LEU A 377 -31.67 -17.32 24.38
C LEU A 377 -31.71 -18.40 23.29
N ILE A 378 -31.49 -19.68 23.60
CA ILE A 378 -31.60 -20.79 22.64
C ILE A 378 -33.01 -21.41 22.68
N ALA A 379 -33.67 -21.37 23.84
CA ALA A 379 -35.04 -21.87 24.01
C ALA A 379 -36.11 -21.07 23.21
N GLU A 380 -35.89 -19.78 22.94
CA GLU A 380 -36.82 -18.97 22.11
C GLU A 380 -36.68 -19.20 20.59
N PHE A 381 -35.63 -19.91 20.13
CA PHE A 381 -35.42 -20.23 18.71
C PHE A 381 -35.74 -21.68 18.35
N GLU A 382 -36.21 -22.49 19.30
CA GLU A 382 -36.66 -23.88 19.14
C GLU A 382 -37.89 -24.03 18.22
N GLU A 383 -38.41 -22.92 17.70
CA GLU A 383 -39.48 -22.88 16.72
C GLU A 383 -39.02 -22.93 15.25
N ILE A 384 -37.75 -22.70 14.91
CA ILE A 384 -37.27 -22.85 13.52
C ILE A 384 -36.83 -24.31 13.33
N PRO A 385 -37.48 -25.07 12.44
CA PRO A 385 -37.16 -26.49 12.32
C PRO A 385 -35.72 -26.72 11.86
N SER A 386 -34.98 -27.48 12.67
CA SER A 386 -33.61 -27.92 12.37
C SER A 386 -33.57 -29.12 11.42
N ASP A 387 -34.65 -29.90 11.34
CA ASP A 387 -34.71 -31.19 10.63
C ASP A 387 -35.93 -31.27 9.71
N ILE A 388 -35.79 -32.04 8.61
CA ILE A 388 -36.85 -32.26 7.61
C ILE A 388 -38.08 -32.89 8.24
N GLU A 389 -37.90 -33.88 9.12
CA GLU A 389 -39.00 -34.59 9.80
C GLU A 389 -39.82 -33.64 10.69
N LYS A 390 -39.16 -32.72 11.40
CA LYS A 390 -39.81 -31.67 12.21
C LYS A 390 -40.55 -30.65 11.35
N LEU A 391 -40.07 -30.38 10.13
CA LEU A 391 -40.75 -29.53 9.16
C LEU A 391 -41.98 -30.22 8.57
N GLN A 392 -41.88 -31.50 8.23
CA GLN A 392 -42.97 -32.30 7.67
C GLN A 392 -44.10 -32.54 8.68
N THR A 393 -43.78 -32.82 9.95
CA THR A 393 -44.79 -32.97 11.01
C THR A 393 -45.57 -31.67 11.23
N ARG A 394 -44.88 -30.52 11.35
CA ARG A 394 -45.57 -29.22 11.48
C ARG A 394 -46.37 -28.81 10.25
N LEU A 395 -45.94 -29.21 9.05
CA LEU A 395 -46.71 -28.94 7.84
C LEU A 395 -47.94 -29.83 7.71
N SER A 396 -47.89 -31.04 8.28
CA SER A 396 -49.05 -31.92 8.38
C SER A 396 -50.09 -31.40 9.37
N GLU A 397 -49.65 -30.68 10.41
CA GLU A 397 -50.50 -30.01 11.40
C GLU A 397 -51.09 -28.70 10.86
N ASP A 398 -50.29 -27.84 10.20
CA ASP A 398 -50.71 -26.53 9.69
C ASP A 398 -50.26 -26.27 8.24
N LYS A 399 -51.21 -26.20 7.30
CA LYS A 399 -50.95 -25.84 5.88
C LYS A 399 -50.34 -24.44 5.70
N ASN A 400 -50.53 -23.56 6.69
CA ASN A 400 -50.00 -22.19 6.69
C ASN A 400 -48.69 -22.04 7.49
N ALA A 401 -48.17 -23.12 8.08
CA ALA A 401 -46.97 -23.06 8.95
C ALA A 401 -45.78 -22.39 8.25
N LEU A 402 -45.52 -22.68 6.98
CA LEU A 402 -44.45 -22.04 6.21
C LEU A 402 -44.63 -20.51 6.10
N SER A 403 -45.86 -20.03 5.96
CA SER A 403 -46.14 -18.60 5.88
C SER A 403 -45.99 -17.92 7.25
N THR A 404 -46.30 -18.62 8.33
CA THR A 404 -46.15 -18.15 9.72
C THR A 404 -44.67 -18.10 10.11
N ILE A 405 -43.91 -19.16 9.82
CA ILE A 405 -42.46 -19.21 10.00
C ILE A 405 -41.79 -18.09 9.21
N TRP A 406 -42.20 -17.87 7.95
CA TRP A 406 -41.65 -16.81 7.12
C TRP A 406 -41.98 -15.39 7.61
N LYS A 407 -43.20 -15.16 8.11
CA LYS A 407 -43.56 -13.89 8.77
C LYS A 407 -42.63 -13.61 9.94
N ARG A 408 -42.38 -14.62 10.79
CA ARG A 408 -41.49 -14.51 11.95
C ARG A 408 -40.04 -14.22 11.55
N ILE A 409 -39.53 -14.83 10.48
CA ILE A 409 -38.17 -14.55 9.96
C ILE A 409 -38.03 -13.11 9.46
N ASN A 410 -39.09 -12.55 8.87
CA ASN A 410 -39.08 -11.19 8.29
C ASN A 410 -39.52 -10.09 9.27
N ASP A 411 -40.00 -10.45 10.45
CA ASP A 411 -40.49 -9.50 11.44
C ASP A 411 -39.31 -8.74 12.05
N LYS A 412 -39.09 -7.51 11.54
CA LYS A 412 -38.06 -6.57 12.01
C LYS A 412 -38.18 -6.16 13.49
N ARG A 413 -39.24 -6.61 14.18
CA ARG A 413 -39.47 -6.38 15.62
C ARG A 413 -38.73 -7.38 16.50
N LEU A 414 -38.38 -8.55 15.97
CA LEU A 414 -37.65 -9.60 16.67
C LEU A 414 -36.13 -9.41 16.47
N PRO A 415 -35.29 -9.86 17.42
CA PRO A 415 -33.84 -9.84 17.26
C PRO A 415 -33.40 -10.66 16.02
N PRO A 416 -32.35 -10.23 15.31
CA PRO A 416 -31.90 -10.90 14.10
C PRO A 416 -31.47 -12.34 14.41
N ILE A 417 -32.07 -13.29 13.69
CA ILE A 417 -31.76 -14.72 13.84
C ILE A 417 -30.29 -14.97 13.45
N PRO A 418 -29.55 -15.83 14.19
CA PRO A 418 -28.19 -16.19 13.83
C PRO A 418 -28.08 -16.74 12.40
N ARG A 419 -27.07 -16.27 11.66
CA ARG A 419 -26.85 -16.65 10.24
C ARG A 419 -26.67 -18.17 10.03
N LEU A 420 -26.13 -18.88 11.01
CA LEU A 420 -25.99 -20.35 10.99
C LEU A 420 -27.34 -21.06 10.99
N VAL A 421 -28.29 -20.62 11.83
CA VAL A 421 -29.64 -21.19 11.90
C VAL A 421 -30.39 -20.96 10.58
N LEU A 422 -30.22 -19.79 9.97
CA LEU A 422 -30.79 -19.49 8.65
C LEU A 422 -30.19 -20.37 7.54
N SER A 423 -28.90 -20.72 7.64
CA SER A 423 -28.24 -21.63 6.69
C SER A 423 -28.78 -23.05 6.82
N ASN A 424 -28.89 -23.57 8.05
CA ASN A 424 -29.43 -24.90 8.29
C ASN A 424 -30.90 -24.98 7.84
N TYR A 425 -31.69 -23.95 8.15
CA TYR A 425 -33.07 -23.88 7.67
C TYR A 425 -33.15 -23.81 6.14
N PHE A 426 -32.23 -23.10 5.47
CA PHE A 426 -32.16 -23.09 4.01
C PHE A 426 -31.95 -24.50 3.44
N ASP A 427 -31.09 -25.31 4.05
CA ASP A 427 -30.83 -26.69 3.61
C ASP A 427 -32.07 -27.57 3.78
N VAL A 428 -32.71 -27.53 4.95
CA VAL A 428 -33.92 -28.31 5.21
C VAL A 428 -35.06 -27.90 4.26
N LEU A 429 -35.18 -26.61 3.98
CA LEU A 429 -36.18 -26.09 3.05
C LEU A 429 -35.85 -26.48 1.60
N LEU A 430 -34.57 -26.56 1.24
CA LEU A 430 -34.12 -27.05 -0.07
C LEU A 430 -34.46 -28.54 -0.24
N ASP A 431 -34.19 -29.37 0.76
CA ASP A 431 -34.54 -30.79 0.73
C ASP A 431 -36.07 -30.97 0.66
N TYR A 432 -36.83 -30.17 1.41
CA TYR A 432 -38.28 -30.16 1.32
C TYR A 432 -38.76 -29.73 -0.08
N TYR A 433 -38.15 -28.71 -0.67
CA TYR A 433 -38.47 -28.26 -2.03
C TYR A 433 -38.30 -29.35 -3.08
N GLU A 434 -37.25 -30.16 -2.95
CA GLU A 434 -37.01 -31.30 -3.85
C GLU A 434 -37.99 -32.45 -3.66
N SER A 435 -38.53 -32.62 -2.44
CA SER A 435 -39.59 -33.60 -2.15
C SER A 435 -40.96 -33.17 -2.68
N VAL A 436 -41.23 -31.86 -2.75
CA VAL A 436 -42.52 -31.32 -3.22
C VAL A 436 -42.49 -31.17 -4.73
N THR A 437 -42.73 -32.26 -5.44
CA THR A 437 -42.84 -32.23 -6.90
C THR A 437 -44.24 -31.87 -7.38
N SER A 438 -45.31 -32.22 -6.66
CA SER A 438 -46.67 -32.21 -7.24
C SER A 438 -47.40 -30.85 -7.23
N ASN A 439 -47.04 -29.91 -6.34
CA ASN A 439 -47.82 -28.68 -6.12
C ASN A 439 -47.08 -27.41 -6.59
N GLN A 440 -47.39 -26.93 -7.79
CA GLN A 440 -46.72 -25.76 -8.41
C GLN A 440 -46.88 -24.45 -7.62
N THR A 441 -48.03 -24.22 -6.96
CA THR A 441 -48.28 -23.00 -6.17
C THR A 441 -47.41 -22.94 -4.92
N LEU A 442 -47.26 -24.07 -4.22
CA LEU A 442 -46.37 -24.21 -3.07
C LEU A 442 -44.91 -24.10 -3.49
N LEU A 443 -44.54 -24.71 -4.62
CA LEU A 443 -43.20 -24.60 -5.18
C LEU A 443 -42.82 -23.14 -5.46
N ASN A 444 -43.73 -22.36 -6.04
CA ASN A 444 -43.49 -20.94 -6.30
C ASN A 444 -43.39 -20.11 -5.00
N HIS A 445 -44.17 -20.46 -3.97
CA HIS A 445 -44.10 -19.76 -2.68
C HIS A 445 -42.77 -20.06 -1.96
N ILE A 446 -42.38 -21.34 -1.92
CA ILE A 446 -41.11 -21.78 -1.34
C ILE A 446 -39.92 -21.17 -2.10
N GLY A 447 -39.93 -21.18 -3.43
CA GLY A 447 -38.86 -20.60 -4.23
C GLY A 447 -38.65 -19.11 -3.95
N LYS A 448 -39.72 -18.34 -3.70
CA LYS A 448 -39.62 -16.94 -3.26
C LYS A 448 -39.01 -16.81 -1.86
N ASN A 449 -39.39 -17.69 -0.94
CA ASN A 449 -38.83 -17.69 0.41
C ASN A 449 -37.33 -18.02 0.39
N LEU A 450 -36.92 -19.01 -0.42
CA LEU A 450 -35.52 -19.36 -0.63
C LEU A 450 -34.70 -18.21 -1.23
N LEU A 451 -35.25 -17.48 -2.20
CA LEU A 451 -34.60 -16.28 -2.74
C LEU A 451 -34.34 -15.23 -1.66
N HIS A 452 -35.34 -14.97 -0.81
CA HIS A 452 -35.20 -14.02 0.29
C HIS A 452 -34.19 -14.50 1.34
N LEU A 453 -34.18 -15.81 1.65
CA LEU A 453 -33.19 -16.40 2.56
C LEU A 453 -31.76 -16.27 2.02
N VAL A 454 -31.54 -16.46 0.72
CA VAL A 454 -30.22 -16.25 0.11
C VAL A 454 -29.78 -14.79 0.27
N GLN A 455 -30.69 -13.82 0.06
CA GLN A 455 -30.40 -12.39 0.22
C GLN A 455 -30.12 -11.98 1.68
N LEU A 456 -30.81 -12.60 2.64
CA LEU A 456 -30.61 -12.35 4.07
C LEU A 456 -29.36 -13.04 4.62
N ALA A 457 -29.12 -14.28 4.21
CA ALA A 457 -28.00 -15.07 4.70
C ALA A 457 -26.68 -14.56 4.14
N ASN A 458 -26.60 -14.20 2.84
CA ASN A 458 -25.37 -13.77 2.14
C ASN A 458 -24.11 -14.57 2.57
N ASN A 459 -24.29 -15.86 2.86
CA ASN A 459 -23.24 -16.70 3.44
C ASN A 459 -22.54 -17.50 2.34
N GLU A 460 -21.24 -17.68 2.49
CA GLU A 460 -20.46 -18.65 1.73
C GLU A 460 -20.99 -20.10 1.91
N GLN A 461 -21.64 -20.37 3.04
CA GLN A 461 -22.23 -21.67 3.38
C GLN A 461 -23.41 -22.06 2.49
N THR A 462 -24.38 -21.16 2.23
CA THR A 462 -25.53 -21.48 1.35
C THR A 462 -25.07 -21.76 -0.08
N LYS A 463 -24.03 -21.05 -0.54
CA LYS A 463 -23.34 -21.35 -1.80
C LYS A 463 -22.69 -22.73 -1.75
N GLY A 464 -21.98 -23.06 -0.67
CA GLY A 464 -21.37 -24.38 -0.45
C GLY A 464 -22.39 -25.51 -0.53
N ASN A 465 -23.55 -25.34 0.12
CA ASN A 465 -24.61 -26.36 0.14
C ASN A 465 -25.23 -26.57 -1.24
N MET A 466 -25.50 -25.50 -1.99
CA MET A 466 -25.92 -25.58 -3.40
C MET A 466 -24.89 -26.30 -4.28
N GLN A 467 -23.59 -26.05 -4.05
CA GLN A 467 -22.50 -26.71 -4.78
C GLN A 467 -22.40 -28.20 -4.42
N SER A 468 -22.55 -28.55 -3.15
CA SER A 468 -22.59 -29.94 -2.69
C SER A 468 -23.75 -30.70 -3.32
N ARG A 469 -24.95 -30.10 -3.37
CA ARG A 469 -26.11 -30.72 -4.03
C ARG A 469 -25.91 -30.88 -5.54
N LEU A 470 -25.34 -29.87 -6.21
CA LEU A 470 -24.97 -29.97 -7.62
C LEU A 470 -23.96 -31.09 -7.90
N ARG A 471 -22.96 -31.25 -7.03
CA ARG A 471 -21.99 -32.35 -7.11
C ARG A 471 -22.68 -33.70 -6.98
N GLN A 472 -23.57 -33.88 -6.01
CA GLN A 472 -24.35 -35.12 -5.85
C GLN A 472 -25.16 -35.46 -7.12
N TYR A 473 -25.84 -34.49 -7.72
CA TYR A 473 -26.55 -34.73 -8.98
C TYR A 473 -25.61 -35.07 -10.14
N HIS A 474 -24.46 -34.41 -10.22
CA HIS A 474 -23.46 -34.71 -11.25
C HIS A 474 -22.85 -36.10 -11.07
N ASP A 475 -22.51 -36.48 -9.84
CA ASP A 475 -21.95 -37.79 -9.50
C ASP A 475 -22.98 -38.89 -9.83
N ASN A 476 -24.25 -38.72 -9.44
CA ASN A 476 -25.34 -39.64 -9.81
C ASN A 476 -25.50 -39.77 -11.33
N LEU A 477 -25.44 -38.66 -12.08
CA LEU A 477 -25.49 -38.68 -13.54
C LEU A 477 -24.27 -39.41 -14.14
N SER A 478 -23.08 -39.19 -13.58
CA SER A 478 -21.85 -39.85 -14.03
C SER A 478 -21.91 -41.35 -13.80
N GLU A 479 -22.40 -41.80 -12.64
CA GLU A 479 -22.60 -43.22 -12.34
C GLU A 479 -23.62 -43.86 -13.29
N GLN A 480 -24.72 -43.18 -13.62
CA GLN A 480 -25.69 -43.68 -14.60
C GLN A 480 -25.05 -43.86 -15.99
N ILE A 481 -24.20 -42.92 -16.40
CA ILE A 481 -23.50 -42.95 -17.69
C ILE A 481 -22.45 -44.08 -17.73
N GLU A 482 -21.67 -44.25 -16.66
CA GLU A 482 -20.67 -45.32 -16.56
C GLU A 482 -21.31 -46.71 -16.60
N ASN A 483 -22.46 -46.86 -15.94
CA ASN A 483 -23.24 -48.10 -15.97
C ASN A 483 -23.95 -48.35 -17.31
N GLY A 484 -23.83 -47.44 -18.29
CA GLY A 484 -24.46 -47.54 -19.61
C GLY A 484 -25.99 -47.49 -19.56
N LYS A 485 -26.57 -47.07 -18.42
CA LYS A 485 -28.01 -46.87 -18.28
C LYS A 485 -28.38 -45.55 -18.96
N PHE A 486 -29.57 -45.52 -19.55
CA PHE A 486 -30.10 -44.25 -20.04
C PHE A 486 -30.41 -43.35 -18.84
N CYS A 487 -30.13 -42.06 -18.98
CA CYS A 487 -30.37 -41.09 -17.91
C CYS A 487 -31.87 -41.00 -17.66
N GLU A 488 -32.33 -41.61 -16.56
CA GLU A 488 -33.66 -41.39 -16.02
C GLU A 488 -33.61 -40.08 -15.24
N ILE A 489 -34.34 -39.08 -15.74
CA ILE A 489 -34.36 -37.75 -15.16
C ILE A 489 -35.43 -37.73 -14.07
N ASP A 490 -34.99 -37.60 -12.83
CA ASP A 490 -35.91 -37.46 -11.70
C ASP A 490 -36.64 -36.12 -11.72
N SER A 491 -37.88 -36.11 -11.23
CA SER A 491 -38.64 -34.86 -11.08
C SER A 491 -37.94 -33.87 -10.15
N SER A 492 -37.24 -34.37 -9.11
CA SER A 492 -36.45 -33.55 -8.18
C SER A 492 -35.28 -32.83 -8.87
N PHE A 493 -34.61 -33.51 -9.81
CA PHE A 493 -33.57 -32.90 -10.65
C PHE A 493 -34.15 -31.69 -11.40
N ILE A 494 -35.25 -31.88 -12.13
CA ILE A 494 -35.89 -30.83 -12.92
C ILE A 494 -36.27 -29.61 -12.06
N VAL A 495 -36.86 -29.86 -10.90
CA VAL A 495 -37.29 -28.84 -9.94
C VAL A 495 -36.10 -28.06 -9.38
N PHE A 496 -35.01 -28.75 -9.05
CA PHE A 496 -33.77 -28.14 -8.55
C PHE A 496 -33.12 -27.20 -9.58
N PHE A 497 -32.96 -27.63 -10.85
CA PHE A 497 -32.42 -26.76 -11.89
C PHE A 497 -33.34 -25.56 -12.18
N LYS A 498 -34.66 -25.75 -12.09
CA LYS A 498 -35.61 -24.63 -12.18
C LYS A 498 -35.39 -23.63 -11.04
N LEU A 499 -35.16 -24.09 -9.81
CA LEU A 499 -34.86 -23.23 -8.66
C LEU A 499 -33.57 -22.44 -8.88
N ILE A 500 -32.50 -23.06 -9.38
CA ILE A 500 -31.22 -22.37 -9.65
C ILE A 500 -31.43 -21.15 -10.57
N ALA A 501 -32.29 -21.29 -11.59
CA ALA A 501 -32.62 -20.21 -12.51
C ALA A 501 -33.36 -19.03 -11.86
N HIS A 502 -34.03 -19.26 -10.73
CA HIS A 502 -34.73 -18.22 -9.96
C HIS A 502 -33.83 -17.59 -8.91
N LEU A 503 -32.89 -18.36 -8.33
CA LEU A 503 -31.99 -17.87 -7.28
C LEU A 503 -30.80 -17.07 -7.85
N TYR A 504 -30.25 -17.50 -8.98
CA TYR A 504 -28.97 -17.00 -9.48
C TYR A 504 -29.07 -16.47 -10.92
N PRO A 505 -28.27 -15.45 -11.28
CA PRO A 505 -28.21 -14.95 -12.64
C PRO A 505 -27.63 -16.01 -13.59
N THR A 506 -28.37 -16.32 -14.64
CA THR A 506 -27.98 -17.27 -15.71
C THR A 506 -27.25 -16.59 -16.89
N SER A 507 -27.20 -15.26 -16.87
CA SER A 507 -26.56 -14.40 -17.86
C SER A 507 -25.04 -14.38 -17.76
N ASP A 508 -24.49 -14.39 -16.55
CA ASP A 508 -23.07 -14.11 -16.27
C ASP A 508 -22.08 -15.00 -17.01
N PHE A 509 -20.91 -14.46 -17.40
CA PHE A 509 -19.86 -15.19 -18.15
C PHE A 509 -19.45 -16.49 -17.47
N CYS A 510 -19.02 -16.40 -16.21
CA CYS A 510 -18.74 -17.53 -15.34
C CYS A 510 -19.33 -17.26 -13.96
N HIS A 511 -20.08 -18.21 -13.43
CA HIS A 511 -20.66 -18.13 -12.10
C HIS A 511 -20.55 -19.51 -11.41
N PRO A 512 -20.20 -19.55 -10.10
CA PRO A 512 -19.77 -20.77 -9.41
C PRO A 512 -20.85 -21.86 -9.25
N ILE A 513 -22.12 -21.54 -9.47
CA ILE A 513 -23.25 -22.47 -9.36
C ILE A 513 -23.92 -22.68 -10.73
N THR A 514 -24.27 -21.60 -11.42
CA THR A 514 -25.01 -21.69 -12.70
C THR A 514 -24.16 -22.25 -13.84
N THR A 515 -22.86 -21.95 -13.92
CA THR A 515 -22.00 -22.54 -14.97
C THR A 515 -21.90 -24.07 -14.84
N PRO A 516 -21.53 -24.66 -13.67
CA PRO A 516 -21.55 -26.12 -13.54
C PRO A 516 -22.96 -26.70 -13.70
N ALA A 517 -24.01 -25.98 -13.29
CA ALA A 517 -25.38 -26.42 -13.47
C ALA A 517 -25.82 -26.49 -14.96
N ILE A 518 -25.42 -25.54 -15.81
CA ILE A 518 -25.66 -25.66 -17.26
C ILE A 518 -24.92 -26.89 -17.80
N THR A 519 -23.68 -27.12 -17.37
CA THR A 519 -22.91 -28.26 -17.90
C THR A 519 -23.53 -29.61 -17.53
N SER A 520 -24.04 -29.78 -16.31
CA SER A 520 -24.76 -30.99 -15.92
C SER A 520 -26.09 -31.13 -16.66
N LEU A 521 -26.80 -30.03 -16.89
CA LEU A 521 -28.05 -30.02 -17.67
C LEU A 521 -27.80 -30.43 -19.13
N VAL A 522 -26.75 -29.91 -19.74
CA VAL A 522 -26.31 -30.24 -21.11
C VAL A 522 -25.86 -31.70 -21.21
N GLN A 523 -25.13 -32.20 -20.20
CA GLN A 523 -24.76 -33.61 -20.11
C GLN A 523 -25.99 -34.51 -20.04
N ALA A 524 -26.99 -34.17 -19.22
CA ALA A 524 -28.26 -34.91 -19.14
C ALA A 524 -29.00 -34.92 -20.50
N ILE A 525 -29.05 -33.78 -21.19
CA ILE A 525 -29.64 -33.67 -22.53
C ILE A 525 -28.96 -34.62 -23.52
N ASN A 526 -27.62 -34.65 -23.55
CA ASN A 526 -26.87 -35.48 -24.48
C ASN A 526 -27.11 -37.00 -24.28
N HIS A 527 -27.28 -37.42 -23.03
CA HIS A 527 -27.45 -38.83 -22.64
C HIS A 527 -28.92 -39.28 -22.45
N SER A 528 -29.89 -38.41 -22.73
CA SER A 528 -31.31 -38.76 -22.67
C SER A 528 -31.67 -39.82 -23.72
N SER A 529 -32.40 -40.87 -23.32
CA SER A 529 -32.97 -41.84 -24.27
C SER A 529 -34.19 -41.27 -24.98
N LEU A 530 -34.30 -41.41 -26.29
CA LEU A 530 -35.53 -41.08 -27.01
C LEU A 530 -36.32 -42.36 -27.36
N LYS A 531 -36.56 -43.21 -26.35
CA LYS A 531 -37.22 -44.52 -26.54
C LYS A 531 -38.73 -44.51 -26.25
N SER A 532 -39.20 -43.62 -25.39
CA SER A 532 -40.61 -43.51 -24.97
C SER A 532 -41.12 -42.08 -25.16
N LEU A 533 -42.45 -41.89 -25.25
CA LEU A 533 -43.03 -40.54 -25.30
C LEU A 533 -42.75 -39.77 -24.01
N HIS A 534 -42.73 -40.46 -22.87
CA HIS A 534 -42.39 -39.87 -21.58
C HIS A 534 -40.98 -39.26 -21.59
N SER A 535 -39.99 -40.00 -22.10
CA SER A 535 -38.61 -39.53 -22.17
C SER A 535 -38.44 -38.39 -23.17
N CYS A 536 -39.18 -38.40 -24.29
CA CYS A 536 -39.22 -37.26 -25.22
C CYS A 536 -39.79 -36.00 -24.55
N ARG A 537 -40.85 -36.13 -23.74
CA ARG A 537 -41.41 -35.02 -22.96
C ARG A 537 -40.41 -34.48 -21.93
N GLN A 538 -39.72 -35.34 -21.20
CA GLN A 538 -38.68 -34.92 -20.25
C GLN A 538 -37.54 -34.16 -20.95
N ALA A 539 -37.05 -34.67 -22.08
CA ALA A 539 -36.01 -34.03 -22.87
C ALA A 539 -36.44 -32.64 -23.38
N LEU A 540 -37.68 -32.50 -23.86
CA LEU A 540 -38.24 -31.20 -24.26
C LEU A 540 -38.35 -30.23 -23.08
N PHE A 541 -38.66 -30.72 -21.88
CA PHE A 541 -38.67 -29.87 -20.70
C PHE A 541 -37.26 -29.36 -20.33
N LEU A 542 -36.24 -30.22 -20.41
CA LEU A 542 -34.85 -29.78 -20.20
C LEU A 542 -34.44 -28.74 -21.24
N ILE A 543 -34.86 -28.90 -22.51
CA ILE A 543 -34.68 -27.88 -23.54
C ILE A 543 -35.38 -26.57 -23.16
N GLY A 544 -36.59 -26.64 -22.61
CA GLY A 544 -37.33 -25.49 -22.08
C GLY A 544 -36.59 -24.78 -20.95
N LEU A 545 -35.94 -25.52 -20.04
CA LEU A 545 -35.07 -24.94 -19.01
C LEU A 545 -33.85 -24.25 -19.63
N VAL A 546 -33.13 -24.91 -20.54
CA VAL A 546 -31.98 -24.30 -21.22
C VAL A 546 -32.41 -23.04 -21.98
N LYS A 547 -33.57 -23.05 -22.64
CA LYS A 547 -34.13 -21.87 -23.30
C LYS A 547 -34.27 -20.71 -22.31
N GLN A 548 -34.82 -20.94 -21.12
CA GLN A 548 -34.97 -19.89 -20.10
C GLN A 548 -33.61 -19.30 -19.69
N TRP A 549 -32.55 -20.12 -19.60
CA TRP A 549 -31.22 -19.68 -19.19
C TRP A 549 -30.49 -18.95 -20.32
N VAL A 550 -30.66 -19.41 -21.55
CA VAL A 550 -29.99 -18.84 -22.74
C VAL A 550 -30.71 -17.60 -23.28
N SER A 551 -32.00 -17.43 -22.98
CA SER A 551 -32.83 -16.34 -23.54
C SER A 551 -32.25 -14.94 -23.35
N LYS A 552 -31.52 -14.67 -22.25
CA LYS A 552 -30.84 -13.39 -22.02
C LYS A 552 -29.41 -13.36 -22.55
N SER A 553 -28.71 -14.50 -22.50
CA SER A 553 -27.28 -14.58 -22.80
C SER A 553 -26.97 -14.79 -24.28
N HIS A 554 -27.95 -15.23 -25.07
CA HIS A 554 -27.83 -15.57 -26.50
C HIS A 554 -26.68 -16.54 -26.82
N ARG A 555 -26.26 -17.36 -25.85
CA ARG A 555 -25.17 -18.32 -26.01
C ARG A 555 -25.61 -19.54 -26.82
N TYR A 556 -24.76 -19.96 -27.74
CA TYR A 556 -25.00 -21.16 -28.52
C TYR A 556 -24.78 -22.43 -27.69
N VAL A 557 -25.78 -23.32 -27.66
CA VAL A 557 -25.71 -24.63 -27.00
C VAL A 557 -25.90 -25.73 -28.07
N PRO A 558 -24.82 -26.39 -28.52
CA PRO A 558 -24.88 -27.32 -29.64
C PRO A 558 -25.71 -28.58 -29.33
N GLU A 559 -25.67 -29.09 -28.10
CA GLU A 559 -26.34 -30.33 -27.70
C GLU A 559 -27.87 -30.22 -27.81
N VAL A 560 -28.41 -29.02 -27.53
CA VAL A 560 -29.83 -28.73 -27.75
C VAL A 560 -30.19 -28.80 -29.23
N THR A 561 -29.35 -28.23 -30.12
CA THR A 561 -29.60 -28.30 -31.56
C THR A 561 -29.52 -29.73 -32.09
N VAL A 562 -28.59 -30.55 -31.56
CA VAL A 562 -28.51 -31.97 -31.88
C VAL A 562 -29.76 -32.71 -31.39
N LEU A 563 -30.23 -32.47 -30.16
CA LEU A 563 -31.42 -33.14 -29.63
C LEU A 563 -32.69 -32.74 -30.38
N LEU A 564 -32.89 -31.44 -30.67
CA LEU A 564 -34.00 -30.97 -31.51
C LEU A 564 -33.96 -31.63 -32.89
N THR A 565 -32.77 -31.77 -33.49
CA THR A 565 -32.63 -32.47 -34.78
C THR A 565 -33.04 -33.94 -34.64
N LYS A 566 -32.61 -34.62 -33.57
CA LYS A 566 -33.00 -36.02 -33.28
C LYS A 566 -34.51 -36.16 -33.08
N LEU A 567 -35.16 -35.27 -32.33
CA LEU A 567 -36.61 -35.29 -32.10
C LEU A 567 -37.40 -35.07 -33.40
N ILE A 568 -36.96 -34.14 -34.23
CA ILE A 568 -37.59 -33.87 -35.54
C ILE A 568 -37.38 -35.07 -36.48
N GLN A 569 -36.21 -35.72 -36.43
CA GLN A 569 -35.95 -36.93 -37.19
C GLN A 569 -36.87 -38.09 -36.78
N LEU A 570 -37.23 -38.23 -35.49
CA LEU A 570 -38.20 -39.24 -35.02
C LEU A 570 -39.62 -39.02 -35.55
N ALA A 571 -39.95 -37.81 -35.99
CA ALA A 571 -41.22 -37.49 -36.64
C ALA A 571 -41.22 -37.77 -38.15
N CYS A 572 -40.06 -38.03 -38.76
CA CYS A 572 -39.94 -38.30 -40.19
C CYS A 572 -40.11 -39.80 -40.52
N PRO A 573 -40.83 -40.16 -41.59
CA PRO A 573 -40.86 -41.53 -42.09
C PRO A 573 -39.52 -41.96 -42.73
N ILE A 574 -39.14 -43.22 -42.50
CA ILE A 574 -37.82 -43.82 -42.80
C ILE A 574 -37.43 -43.72 -44.28
N GLU A 575 -38.40 -43.68 -45.20
CA GLU A 575 -38.17 -43.72 -46.65
C GLU A 575 -37.56 -42.42 -47.22
N LYS A 576 -37.64 -41.30 -46.49
CA LYS A 576 -37.19 -39.97 -46.96
C LYS A 576 -36.00 -39.40 -46.18
N SER A 577 -35.45 -40.11 -45.18
CA SER A 577 -34.33 -39.60 -44.37
C SER A 577 -32.97 -39.83 -45.04
N GLN A 578 -32.70 -39.11 -46.13
CA GLN A 578 -31.41 -39.19 -46.84
C GLN A 578 -30.30 -38.29 -46.25
N TYR A 579 -30.61 -37.41 -45.30
CA TYR A 579 -29.61 -36.55 -44.65
C TYR A 579 -29.21 -37.09 -43.27
N VAL A 580 -28.00 -37.64 -43.19
CA VAL A 580 -27.28 -37.88 -41.94
C VAL A 580 -26.20 -36.81 -41.85
N ILE A 581 -26.31 -35.87 -40.90
CA ILE A 581 -25.17 -35.04 -40.51
C ILE A 581 -24.74 -35.44 -39.09
N THR A 582 -23.48 -35.85 -39.02
CA THR A 582 -22.63 -36.26 -37.90
C THR A 582 -22.54 -35.20 -36.81
N SER A 583 -22.68 -35.53 -35.52
CA SER A 583 -21.57 -36.00 -34.68
C SER A 583 -22.13 -36.76 -33.46
N SER A 584 -21.51 -37.89 -33.08
CA SER A 584 -21.93 -38.82 -32.01
C SER A 584 -23.18 -39.67 -32.25
N SER A 585 -23.27 -40.30 -33.44
CA SER A 585 -24.23 -41.39 -33.68
C SER A 585 -23.82 -42.68 -32.95
N LYS A 586 -24.03 -42.75 -31.62
CA LYS A 586 -24.31 -44.04 -30.98
C LYS A 586 -25.83 -44.27 -31.09
N GLN A 587 -26.19 -45.06 -32.09
CA GLN A 587 -27.51 -45.69 -32.31
C GLN A 587 -28.74 -44.78 -32.18
N ILE A 588 -29.07 -44.08 -33.27
CA ILE A 588 -30.48 -43.74 -33.51
C ILE A 588 -31.15 -45.05 -33.90
N SER A 589 -31.85 -45.67 -32.95
CA SER A 589 -32.76 -46.75 -33.27
C SER A 589 -33.82 -46.24 -34.24
N ASN A 590 -34.11 -47.00 -35.29
CA ASN A 590 -35.10 -46.70 -36.34
C ASN A 590 -36.53 -46.70 -35.77
N ASN A 591 -36.84 -45.78 -34.86
CA ASN A 591 -38.08 -45.77 -34.10
C ASN A 591 -38.99 -44.66 -34.64
N GLN A 592 -40.16 -45.03 -35.17
CA GLN A 592 -41.19 -44.12 -35.68
C GLN A 592 -42.07 -43.56 -34.54
N LEU A 593 -41.46 -43.11 -33.45
CA LEU A 593 -42.20 -42.82 -32.21
C LEU A 593 -43.11 -41.58 -32.33
N LEU A 594 -42.72 -40.59 -33.15
CA LEU A 594 -43.43 -39.32 -33.31
C LEU A 594 -44.14 -39.15 -34.66
N VAL A 595 -44.24 -40.22 -35.44
CA VAL A 595 -44.97 -40.20 -36.72
C VAL A 595 -46.48 -40.13 -36.45
N LEU A 596 -47.15 -39.17 -37.08
CA LEU A 596 -48.59 -38.94 -36.94
C LEU A 596 -49.38 -39.72 -37.99
N ASN A 597 -50.22 -40.65 -37.54
CA ASN A 597 -51.01 -41.50 -38.43
C ASN A 597 -52.43 -40.94 -38.71
N LYS A 598 -53.00 -40.17 -37.77
CA LYS A 598 -54.35 -39.57 -37.83
C LYS A 598 -54.33 -38.04 -37.68
N ASN A 599 -55.42 -37.39 -38.07
CA ASN A 599 -55.66 -35.97 -37.77
C ASN A 599 -56.16 -35.82 -36.34
N SER A 600 -55.34 -35.18 -35.50
CA SER A 600 -55.67 -34.79 -34.14
C SER A 600 -55.89 -33.29 -34.04
N ASP A 601 -57.00 -32.86 -33.44
CA ASP A 601 -57.27 -31.45 -33.14
C ASP A 601 -56.44 -31.00 -31.92
N LEU A 602 -55.63 -29.96 -32.10
CA LEU A 602 -54.68 -29.43 -31.11
C LEU A 602 -55.13 -28.09 -30.49
N SER A 603 -56.32 -27.60 -30.83
CA SER A 603 -56.76 -26.22 -30.57
C SER A 603 -56.94 -25.87 -29.09
N ASN A 604 -57.18 -26.86 -28.21
CA ASN A 604 -57.50 -26.63 -26.79
C ASN A 604 -56.59 -27.37 -25.79
N SER A 605 -55.50 -28.01 -26.23
CA SER A 605 -54.60 -28.72 -25.33
C SER A 605 -53.48 -27.80 -24.82
N ASN A 606 -53.37 -27.68 -23.51
CA ASN A 606 -52.28 -26.95 -22.84
C ASN A 606 -50.94 -27.64 -23.12
N GLU A 607 -49.84 -26.87 -23.04
CA GLU A 607 -48.50 -27.45 -23.06
C GLU A 607 -48.36 -28.47 -21.91
N PRO A 608 -47.83 -29.67 -22.17
CA PRO A 608 -47.73 -30.70 -21.15
C PRO A 608 -46.83 -30.21 -20.01
N THR A 609 -47.39 -30.16 -18.80
CA THR A 609 -46.64 -29.87 -17.58
C THR A 609 -45.84 -31.10 -17.12
N VAL A 610 -44.65 -30.88 -16.56
CA VAL A 610 -43.76 -31.94 -16.03
C VAL A 610 -44.47 -32.88 -15.05
N PHE A 611 -45.44 -32.33 -14.33
CA PHE A 611 -46.12 -32.98 -13.22
C PHE A 611 -47.35 -33.81 -13.62
N ASP A 612 -47.66 -33.90 -14.92
CA ASP A 612 -48.67 -34.86 -15.39
C ASP A 612 -48.04 -36.25 -15.38
N THR A 613 -48.15 -36.93 -14.24
CA THR A 613 -47.77 -38.33 -14.02
C THR A 613 -48.66 -39.33 -14.74
N ASN A 614 -49.67 -38.86 -15.49
CA ASN A 614 -50.45 -39.71 -16.37
C ASN A 614 -49.48 -40.40 -17.33
N GLU A 615 -49.41 -41.72 -17.24
CA GLU A 615 -48.69 -42.57 -18.18
C GLU A 615 -49.16 -42.17 -19.58
N LEU A 616 -48.26 -41.58 -20.36
CA LEU A 616 -48.57 -41.22 -21.73
C LEU A 616 -48.60 -42.51 -22.52
N ASP A 617 -49.79 -42.95 -22.92
CA ASP A 617 -49.95 -44.08 -23.82
C ASP A 617 -49.15 -43.80 -25.09
N ASP A 618 -48.17 -44.66 -25.39
CA ASP A 618 -47.28 -44.50 -26.55
C ASP A 618 -48.08 -44.48 -27.88
N ASP A 619 -49.30 -45.00 -27.91
CA ASP A 619 -50.20 -45.08 -29.07
C ASP A 619 -51.11 -43.87 -29.29
N ASN A 620 -51.13 -42.89 -28.38
CA ASN A 620 -52.02 -41.74 -28.53
C ASN A 620 -51.42 -40.68 -29.47
N ASP A 621 -51.96 -40.60 -30.69
CA ASP A 621 -51.56 -39.61 -31.71
C ASP A 621 -51.67 -38.16 -31.20
N GLN A 622 -52.56 -37.86 -30.23
CA GLN A 622 -52.67 -36.52 -29.63
C GLN A 622 -51.43 -36.13 -28.82
N HIS A 623 -50.86 -37.06 -28.05
CA HIS A 623 -49.65 -36.80 -27.26
C HIS A 623 -48.43 -36.64 -28.16
N ARG A 624 -48.32 -37.45 -29.22
CA ARG A 624 -47.29 -37.30 -30.26
C ARG A 624 -47.36 -35.92 -30.92
N ALA A 625 -48.57 -35.48 -31.26
CA ALA A 625 -48.81 -34.18 -31.89
C ALA A 625 -48.47 -33.00 -30.96
N LEU A 626 -48.75 -33.12 -29.66
CA LEU A 626 -48.37 -32.14 -28.63
C LEU A 626 -46.85 -32.04 -28.42
N ILE A 627 -46.16 -33.18 -28.35
CA ILE A 627 -44.69 -33.25 -28.24
C ILE A 627 -44.05 -32.63 -29.48
N LEU A 628 -44.57 -32.92 -30.67
CA LEU A 628 -44.09 -32.32 -31.91
C LEU A 628 -44.34 -30.80 -31.94
N ARG A 629 -45.55 -30.34 -31.57
CA ARG A 629 -45.87 -28.91 -31.47
C ARG A 629 -44.94 -28.17 -30.53
N THR A 630 -44.69 -28.71 -29.35
CA THR A 630 -43.76 -28.11 -28.37
C THR A 630 -42.32 -28.10 -28.89
N CYS A 631 -41.87 -29.17 -29.55
CA CYS A 631 -40.58 -29.21 -30.23
C CYS A 631 -40.44 -28.10 -31.30
N LEU A 632 -41.47 -27.89 -32.13
CA LEU A 632 -41.48 -26.83 -33.15
C LEU A 632 -41.51 -25.43 -32.52
N ASN A 633 -42.27 -25.23 -31.44
CA ASN A 633 -42.28 -23.97 -30.69
C ASN A 633 -40.89 -23.66 -30.13
N HIS A 634 -40.25 -24.63 -29.46
CA HIS A 634 -38.88 -24.47 -28.96
C HIS A 634 -37.90 -24.16 -30.09
N LEU A 635 -37.97 -24.86 -31.22
CA LEU A 635 -37.12 -24.58 -32.38
C LEU A 635 -37.32 -23.15 -32.90
N ASN A 636 -38.57 -22.69 -33.05
CA ASN A 636 -38.87 -21.33 -33.48
C ASN A 636 -38.24 -20.30 -32.52
N ASP A 637 -38.32 -20.55 -31.22
CA ASP A 637 -37.74 -19.67 -30.20
C ASP A 637 -36.20 -19.68 -30.21
N PHE A 638 -35.56 -20.84 -30.44
CA PHE A 638 -34.11 -20.92 -30.58
C PHE A 638 -33.63 -20.23 -31.86
N LEU A 639 -34.34 -20.36 -32.98
CA LEU A 639 -34.01 -19.64 -34.21
C LEU A 639 -34.04 -18.12 -34.01
N LYS A 640 -35.04 -17.59 -33.28
CA LYS A 640 -35.09 -16.17 -32.90
C LYS A 640 -33.97 -15.77 -31.94
N THR A 641 -33.66 -16.63 -30.97
CA THR A 641 -32.60 -16.36 -29.98
C THR A 641 -31.21 -16.31 -30.64
N TYR A 642 -31.00 -17.12 -31.67
CA TYR A 642 -29.73 -17.29 -32.38
C TYR A 642 -29.59 -16.44 -33.65
N GLU A 643 -30.51 -15.50 -33.90
CA GLU A 643 -30.47 -14.57 -35.03
C GLU A 643 -29.17 -13.76 -35.09
N SER A 644 -28.58 -13.43 -33.93
CA SER A 644 -27.34 -12.67 -33.83
C SER A 644 -26.07 -13.47 -34.13
N LEU A 645 -26.15 -14.80 -34.26
CA LEU A 645 -24.98 -15.65 -34.49
C LEU A 645 -24.56 -15.64 -35.96
N SER A 646 -23.27 -15.48 -36.21
CA SER A 646 -22.71 -15.50 -37.57
C SER A 646 -22.83 -16.86 -38.28
N ALA A 647 -22.97 -17.96 -37.54
CA ALA A 647 -23.05 -19.34 -38.05
C ALA A 647 -24.50 -19.90 -38.08
N ILE A 648 -25.51 -19.02 -38.01
CA ILE A 648 -26.91 -19.46 -37.96
C ILE A 648 -27.37 -20.20 -39.22
N VAL A 649 -26.80 -19.87 -40.39
CA VAL A 649 -27.16 -20.51 -41.67
C VAL A 649 -26.79 -22.00 -41.66
N GLU A 650 -25.60 -22.32 -41.12
CA GLU A 650 -25.12 -23.69 -40.98
C GLU A 650 -25.93 -24.48 -39.95
N ILE A 651 -26.32 -23.82 -38.84
CA ILE A 651 -27.15 -24.43 -37.79
C ILE A 651 -28.57 -24.71 -38.30
N ALA A 652 -29.15 -23.82 -39.11
CA ALA A 652 -30.52 -23.92 -39.60
C ALA A 652 -30.70 -24.94 -40.75
N GLN A 653 -29.63 -25.23 -41.50
CA GLN A 653 -29.64 -26.12 -42.66
C GLN A 653 -30.26 -27.52 -42.41
N PRO A 654 -29.86 -28.30 -41.38
CA PRO A 654 -30.43 -29.63 -41.15
C PRO A 654 -31.94 -29.57 -40.92
N PHE A 655 -32.42 -28.59 -40.14
CA PHE A 655 -33.85 -28.43 -39.85
C PHE A 655 -34.68 -28.18 -41.10
N LYS A 656 -34.18 -27.38 -42.05
CA LYS A 656 -34.88 -27.09 -43.31
C LYS A 656 -35.26 -28.36 -44.07
N SER A 657 -34.32 -29.30 -44.19
CA SER A 657 -34.56 -30.57 -44.89
C SER A 657 -35.66 -31.40 -44.21
N PHE A 658 -35.57 -31.59 -42.89
CA PHE A 658 -36.56 -32.38 -42.17
C PHE A 658 -37.93 -31.70 -42.11
N LEU A 659 -37.99 -30.38 -41.92
CA LEU A 659 -39.25 -29.65 -41.87
C LEU A 659 -40.00 -29.67 -43.21
N THR A 660 -39.31 -29.63 -44.35
CA THR A 660 -39.96 -29.82 -45.66
C THR A 660 -40.56 -31.22 -45.78
N THR A 661 -39.82 -32.25 -45.37
CA THR A 661 -40.35 -33.63 -45.40
C THR A 661 -41.55 -33.82 -44.47
N ILE A 662 -41.54 -33.21 -43.28
CA ILE A 662 -42.67 -33.26 -42.33
C ILE A 662 -43.86 -32.49 -42.89
N ALA A 663 -43.66 -31.29 -43.44
CA ALA A 663 -44.74 -30.49 -44.01
C ALA A 663 -45.50 -31.22 -45.14
N ASP A 664 -44.79 -32.04 -45.92
CA ASP A 664 -45.34 -32.83 -47.02
C ASP A 664 -45.95 -34.18 -46.57
N THR A 665 -45.50 -34.74 -45.45
CA THR A 665 -45.92 -36.08 -44.98
C THR A 665 -46.95 -36.04 -43.86
N SER A 666 -46.97 -35.00 -43.05
CA SER A 666 -47.90 -34.88 -41.91
C SER A 666 -49.33 -34.68 -42.41
N LYS A 667 -50.27 -35.50 -41.92
CA LYS A 667 -51.70 -35.34 -42.25
C LYS A 667 -52.36 -34.18 -41.50
N CYS A 668 -51.83 -33.81 -40.33
CA CYS A 668 -52.34 -32.73 -39.49
C CYS A 668 -52.04 -31.33 -40.08
N SER A 669 -53.09 -30.55 -40.36
CA SER A 669 -52.99 -29.22 -40.97
C SER A 669 -52.23 -28.21 -40.10
N GLN A 670 -52.44 -28.25 -38.78
CA GLN A 670 -51.85 -27.30 -37.81
C GLN A 670 -50.32 -27.43 -37.74
N ILE A 671 -49.81 -28.66 -37.76
CA ILE A 671 -48.37 -28.92 -37.70
C ILE A 671 -47.71 -28.56 -39.03
N SER A 672 -48.36 -28.90 -40.15
CA SER A 672 -47.87 -28.53 -41.49
C SER A 672 -47.80 -27.00 -41.65
N SER A 673 -48.77 -26.23 -41.12
CA SER A 673 -48.70 -24.76 -41.16
C SER A 673 -47.56 -24.21 -40.31
N GLN A 674 -47.36 -24.72 -39.09
CA GLN A 674 -46.24 -24.31 -38.23
C GLN A 674 -44.87 -24.63 -38.88
N CYS A 675 -44.72 -25.80 -39.50
CA CYS A 675 -43.51 -26.15 -40.25
C CYS A 675 -43.26 -25.15 -41.40
N ARG A 676 -44.30 -24.75 -42.15
CA ARG A 676 -44.17 -23.75 -43.22
C ARG A 676 -43.80 -22.38 -42.69
N GLU A 677 -44.38 -21.94 -41.58
CA GLU A 677 -44.00 -20.68 -40.92
C GLU A 677 -42.51 -20.68 -40.56
N ILE A 678 -42.04 -21.74 -39.91
CA ILE A 678 -40.63 -21.89 -39.53
C ILE A 678 -39.73 -21.92 -40.77
N LEU A 679 -40.13 -22.61 -41.85
CA LEU A 679 -39.37 -22.59 -43.11
C LEU A 679 -39.24 -21.18 -43.69
N THR A 680 -40.31 -20.37 -43.67
CA THR A 680 -40.21 -18.97 -44.11
C THR A 680 -39.30 -18.13 -43.23
N LEU A 681 -39.21 -18.42 -41.92
CA LEU A 681 -38.27 -17.75 -41.02
C LEU A 681 -36.83 -18.16 -41.33
N ILE A 682 -36.56 -19.44 -41.56
CA ILE A 682 -35.24 -19.92 -41.95
C ILE A 682 -34.78 -19.27 -43.26
N ASP A 683 -35.66 -19.15 -44.26
CA ASP A 683 -35.35 -18.50 -45.53
C ASP A 683 -35.03 -17.00 -45.34
N LYS A 684 -35.79 -16.29 -44.50
CA LYS A 684 -35.51 -14.88 -44.14
C LYS A 684 -34.14 -14.73 -43.50
N ILE A 685 -33.86 -15.51 -42.44
CA ILE A 685 -32.57 -15.52 -41.73
C ILE A 685 -31.43 -15.81 -42.72
N GLN A 686 -31.61 -16.78 -43.62
CA GLN A 686 -30.63 -17.12 -44.64
C GLN A 686 -30.34 -15.94 -45.57
N THR A 687 -31.36 -15.23 -46.06
CA THR A 687 -31.17 -14.06 -46.94
C THR A 687 -30.47 -12.90 -46.23
N GLU A 688 -30.86 -12.58 -44.99
CA GLU A 688 -30.29 -11.49 -44.20
C GLU A 688 -28.83 -11.78 -43.82
N CYS A 689 -28.56 -12.99 -43.34
CA CYS A 689 -27.21 -13.41 -42.97
C CYS A 689 -26.26 -13.42 -44.18
N LEU A 690 -26.68 -13.97 -45.32
CA LEU A 690 -25.85 -14.00 -46.52
C LEU A 690 -25.51 -12.59 -47.02
N SER A 691 -26.41 -11.62 -46.83
CA SER A 691 -26.16 -10.22 -47.20
C SER A 691 -25.14 -9.53 -46.28
N ASN A 692 -25.11 -9.89 -44.99
CA ASN A 692 -24.29 -9.26 -43.96
C ASN A 692 -22.97 -10.01 -43.66
N ARG A 693 -22.80 -11.23 -44.20
CA ARG A 693 -21.69 -12.13 -43.86
C ARG A 693 -20.35 -11.55 -44.34
N LYS A 694 -19.47 -11.29 -43.37
CA LYS A 694 -18.07 -10.93 -43.62
C LYS A 694 -17.19 -12.16 -43.46
N TYR A 695 -16.07 -12.20 -44.18
CA TYR A 695 -15.03 -13.20 -43.94
C TYR A 695 -14.36 -12.94 -42.58
N LEU A 696 -13.87 -13.99 -41.91
CA LEU A 696 -13.17 -13.85 -40.63
C LEU A 696 -11.82 -13.15 -40.86
N GLU A 697 -11.59 -12.05 -40.16
CA GLU A 697 -10.31 -11.33 -40.15
C GLU A 697 -9.50 -11.72 -38.91
N GLN A 698 -8.20 -12.01 -39.08
CA GLN A 698 -7.31 -12.14 -37.93
C GLN A 698 -7.26 -10.80 -37.19
N GLY A 699 -7.50 -10.82 -35.87
CA GLY A 699 -7.49 -9.63 -35.04
C GLY A 699 -6.16 -8.88 -35.18
N LYS A 700 -6.21 -7.62 -35.62
CA LYS A 700 -5.02 -6.78 -35.67
C LYS A 700 -4.53 -6.52 -34.24
N GLU A 701 -3.38 -7.07 -33.86
CA GLU A 701 -2.77 -6.74 -32.58
C GLU A 701 -2.53 -5.24 -32.51
N GLN A 702 -3.02 -4.60 -31.45
CA GLN A 702 -2.71 -3.19 -31.21
C GLN A 702 -1.21 -3.05 -30.96
N ALA A 703 -0.55 -2.15 -31.70
CA ALA A 703 0.87 -1.91 -31.52
C ALA A 703 1.16 -1.52 -30.07
N LYS A 704 1.97 -2.33 -29.38
CA LYS A 704 2.36 -2.07 -27.97
C LYS A 704 3.15 -0.76 -27.91
N MET A 705 2.77 0.15 -27.01
CA MET A 705 3.54 1.37 -26.77
C MET A 705 4.95 1.04 -26.30
N LEU A 706 5.93 1.87 -26.68
CA LEU A 706 7.29 1.77 -26.15
C LEU A 706 7.29 1.93 -24.63
N ARG A 707 8.15 1.19 -23.93
CA ARG A 707 8.31 1.34 -22.48
C ARG A 707 8.86 2.73 -22.18
N LEU A 708 8.12 3.50 -21.40
CA LEU A 708 8.56 4.80 -20.89
C LEU A 708 9.39 4.58 -19.63
N PHE A 709 10.63 5.08 -19.60
CA PHE A 709 11.49 5.03 -18.40
C PHE A 709 11.46 6.36 -17.68
N GLU A 710 11.37 6.31 -16.35
CA GLU A 710 11.50 7.51 -15.53
C GLU A 710 12.96 7.99 -15.49
N PRO A 711 13.22 9.28 -15.79
CA PRO A 711 14.56 9.84 -15.73
C PRO A 711 15.06 9.89 -14.28
N ARG A 712 16.23 9.30 -14.03
CA ARG A 712 16.85 9.27 -12.70
C ARG A 712 17.66 10.55 -12.43
N PHE A 713 17.02 11.60 -11.93
CA PHE A 713 17.68 12.81 -11.45
C PHE A 713 17.25 13.16 -10.01
N GLY A 714 18.12 13.82 -9.25
CA GLY A 714 17.76 14.38 -7.94
C GLY A 714 17.13 15.76 -8.09
N PRO A 715 16.27 16.21 -7.15
CA PRO A 715 15.59 17.50 -7.24
C PRO A 715 16.57 18.69 -7.24
N VAL A 716 17.76 18.51 -6.63
CA VAL A 716 18.84 19.50 -6.59
C VAL A 716 20.09 18.91 -7.23
N TYR A 717 20.57 19.54 -8.29
CA TYR A 717 21.82 19.17 -8.95
C TYR A 717 22.96 20.12 -8.54
N GLU A 718 23.86 19.63 -7.68
CA GLU A 718 24.99 20.44 -7.18
C GLU A 718 26.24 20.37 -8.07
N GLY A 719 26.16 19.73 -9.25
CA GLY A 719 27.33 19.50 -10.11
C GLY A 719 28.36 18.51 -9.56
N LYS A 720 28.08 17.92 -8.39
CA LYS A 720 28.80 16.76 -7.84
C LYS A 720 27.99 15.51 -8.16
N LYS A 721 28.68 14.43 -8.49
CA LYS A 721 28.04 13.11 -8.59
C LYS A 721 27.63 12.70 -7.18
N ASN A 722 26.35 12.92 -6.85
CA ASN A 722 25.74 12.33 -5.66
C ASN A 722 25.46 10.86 -5.99
N THR A 723 26.50 10.04 -5.90
CA THR A 723 26.32 8.59 -5.87
C THR A 723 25.61 8.28 -4.56
N ARG A 724 24.41 7.67 -4.63
CA ARG A 724 23.67 7.11 -3.50
C ARG A 724 24.44 5.91 -2.93
N LEU A 725 25.62 6.19 -2.39
CA LEU A 725 26.45 5.22 -1.69
C LEU A 725 25.93 5.12 -0.25
N PRO A 726 26.02 3.93 0.37
CA PRO A 726 25.83 3.80 1.81
C PRO A 726 26.66 4.83 2.57
N LYS A 727 26.10 5.37 3.66
CA LYS A 727 26.69 6.47 4.45
C LYS A 727 28.13 6.17 4.84
N ASP A 728 28.38 4.96 5.36
CA ASP A 728 29.69 4.52 5.84
C ASP A 728 30.72 4.43 4.69
N TYR A 729 30.29 3.95 3.54
CA TYR A 729 31.16 3.86 2.36
C TYR A 729 31.51 5.26 1.81
N ALA A 730 30.54 6.18 1.78
CA ALA A 730 30.77 7.56 1.38
C ALA A 730 31.74 8.27 2.34
N GLU A 731 31.62 8.01 3.64
CA GLU A 731 32.51 8.53 4.67
C GLU A 731 33.93 7.98 4.54
N ARG A 732 34.10 6.66 4.39
CA ARG A 732 35.40 6.03 4.13
C ARG A 732 36.08 6.63 2.90
N LEU A 733 35.34 6.85 1.81
CA LEU A 733 35.89 7.48 0.61
C LEU A 733 36.32 8.93 0.85
N ARG A 734 35.52 9.70 1.59
CA ARG A 734 35.83 11.09 1.99
C ARG A 734 37.10 11.12 2.85
N LEU A 735 37.21 10.26 3.85
CA LEU A 735 38.39 10.14 4.72
C LEU A 735 39.63 9.76 3.93
N ARG A 736 39.53 8.78 3.02
CA ARG A 736 40.64 8.37 2.14
C ARG A 736 41.13 9.54 1.27
N GLN A 737 40.23 10.36 0.75
CA GLN A 737 40.59 11.55 -0.02
C GLN A 737 41.26 12.63 0.85
N LYS A 738 40.77 12.84 2.08
CA LYS A 738 41.38 13.75 3.05
C LYS A 738 42.79 13.29 3.41
N TYR A 739 42.95 12.03 3.78
CA TYR A 739 44.24 11.41 4.08
C TYR A 739 45.25 11.59 2.93
N LYS A 740 44.88 11.24 1.69
CA LYS A 740 45.77 11.41 0.52
C LYS A 740 46.15 12.89 0.29
N ARG A 741 45.23 13.82 0.54
CA ARG A 741 45.50 15.26 0.40
C ARG A 741 46.49 15.74 1.47
N GLU A 742 46.29 15.35 2.72
CA GLU A 742 47.16 15.74 3.84
C GLU A 742 48.55 15.13 3.70
N VAL A 743 48.66 13.82 3.43
CA VAL A 743 49.96 13.16 3.22
C VAL A 743 50.73 13.82 2.07
N LYS A 744 50.05 14.17 0.97
CA LYS A 744 50.68 14.87 -0.15
C LYS A 744 51.11 16.29 0.21
N SER A 745 50.37 16.98 1.07
CA SER A 745 50.72 18.32 1.55
C SER A 745 51.93 18.28 2.49
N VAL A 746 51.92 17.38 3.47
CA VAL A 746 52.98 17.19 4.47
C VAL A 746 54.28 16.75 3.80
N SER A 747 54.24 15.72 2.94
CA SER A 747 55.43 15.28 2.20
C SER A 747 56.05 16.40 1.36
N ARG A 748 55.23 17.21 0.67
CA ARG A 748 55.71 18.38 -0.07
C ARG A 748 56.34 19.43 0.84
N ALA A 749 55.78 19.68 2.02
CA ALA A 749 56.33 20.62 2.99
C ALA A 749 57.71 20.16 3.47
N LEU A 750 57.82 18.88 3.91
CA LEU A 750 59.09 18.29 4.37
C LEU A 750 60.18 18.32 3.29
N VAL A 751 59.84 17.99 2.04
CA VAL A 751 60.82 18.07 0.94
C VAL A 751 61.32 19.50 0.74
N LEU A 752 60.43 20.50 0.78
CA LEU A 752 60.83 21.90 0.62
C LEU A 752 61.63 22.43 1.81
N ASP A 753 61.35 21.94 3.02
CA ASP A 753 62.07 22.27 4.24
C ASP A 753 63.49 21.68 4.19
N ASN A 754 63.63 20.41 3.80
CA ASN A 754 64.92 19.76 3.57
C ASN A 754 65.74 20.49 2.48
N GLN A 755 65.11 20.89 1.38
CA GLN A 755 65.77 21.68 0.33
C GLN A 755 66.24 23.05 0.84
N PHE A 756 65.48 23.68 1.75
CA PHE A 756 65.88 24.95 2.33
C PHE A 756 67.08 24.79 3.27
N ILE A 757 67.03 23.80 4.17
CA ILE A 757 68.13 23.47 5.08
C ILE A 757 69.40 23.17 4.27
N SER A 758 69.32 22.28 3.27
CA SER A 758 70.45 21.91 2.41
C SER A 758 71.09 23.13 1.72
N ARG A 759 70.27 24.10 1.27
CA ARG A 759 70.78 25.33 0.63
C ARG A 759 71.49 26.25 1.61
N GLU A 760 70.95 26.42 2.82
CA GLU A 760 71.57 27.25 3.86
C GLU A 760 72.87 26.62 4.37
N GLU A 761 72.91 25.29 4.56
CA GLU A 761 74.13 24.57 4.93
C GLU A 761 75.22 24.72 3.86
N LEU A 762 74.88 24.50 2.59
CA LEU A 762 75.82 24.70 1.47
C LEU A 762 76.33 26.15 1.44
N LYS A 763 75.44 27.13 1.63
CA LYS A 763 75.82 28.54 1.67
C LYS A 763 76.79 28.83 2.82
N GLN A 764 76.52 28.32 4.02
CA GLN A 764 77.42 28.44 5.16
C GLN A 764 78.78 27.79 4.89
N GLN A 765 78.80 26.62 4.24
CA GLN A 765 80.03 25.94 3.85
C GLN A 765 80.85 26.77 2.85
N MET A 766 80.21 27.30 1.81
CA MET A 766 80.85 28.19 0.85
C MET A 766 81.42 29.46 1.51
N GLU A 767 80.69 30.07 2.45
CA GLU A 767 81.16 31.26 3.19
C GLU A 767 82.36 30.92 4.08
N LYS A 768 82.33 29.79 4.79
CA LYS A 768 83.47 29.29 5.60
C LYS A 768 84.69 29.01 4.73
N ASP A 769 84.53 28.36 3.59
CA ASP A 769 85.61 28.06 2.66
C ASP A 769 86.19 29.33 2.02
N ALA A 770 85.34 30.29 1.64
CA ALA A 770 85.77 31.58 1.12
C ALA A 770 86.55 32.38 2.16
N HIS A 771 86.08 32.41 3.40
CA HIS A 771 86.78 33.06 4.52
C HIS A 771 88.11 32.36 4.82
N ARG A 772 88.14 31.03 4.85
CA ARG A 772 89.38 30.25 5.02
C ARG A 772 90.39 30.55 3.91
N LYS A 773 89.96 30.55 2.64
CA LYS A 773 90.82 30.88 1.49
C LYS A 773 91.39 32.29 1.57
N ARG A 774 90.58 33.29 1.96
CA ARG A 774 91.05 34.67 2.19
C ARG A 774 92.11 34.73 3.29
N LYS A 775 91.83 34.16 4.47
CA LYS A 775 92.80 34.13 5.58
C LYS A 775 94.11 33.43 5.21
N VAL A 776 94.04 32.29 4.52
CA VAL A 776 95.24 31.59 4.06
C VAL A 776 96.06 32.46 3.11
N LYS A 777 95.41 33.18 2.19
CA LYS A 777 96.08 34.11 1.27
C LYS A 777 96.73 35.28 2.02
N ASP A 778 96.05 35.84 3.02
CA ASP A 778 96.59 36.94 3.84
C ASP A 778 97.81 36.48 4.65
N ILE A 779 97.74 35.31 5.30
CA ILE A 779 98.87 34.70 6.03
C ILE A 779 100.05 34.41 5.09
N GLN A 780 99.78 33.85 3.91
CA GLN A 780 100.82 33.62 2.90
C GLN A 780 101.47 34.93 2.43
N ALA A 781 100.69 36.00 2.28
CA ALA A 781 101.22 37.31 1.94
C ALA A 781 102.11 37.88 3.06
N GLU A 782 101.71 37.72 4.32
CA GLU A 782 102.50 38.12 5.49
C GLU A 782 103.82 37.34 5.60
N ILE A 783 103.79 36.02 5.41
CA ILE A 783 105.00 35.17 5.38
C ILE A 783 105.93 35.60 4.23
N SER A 784 105.37 35.87 3.04
CA SER A 784 106.16 36.34 1.89
C SER A 784 106.82 37.70 2.16
N MET A 785 106.12 38.59 2.87
CA MET A 785 106.69 39.87 3.30
C MET A 785 107.84 39.67 4.29
N GLN A 786 107.69 38.78 5.29
CA GLN A 786 108.75 38.43 6.24
C GLN A 786 109.98 37.83 5.54
N GLU A 787 109.78 36.95 4.55
CA GLU A 787 110.88 36.43 3.75
C GLU A 787 111.59 37.55 2.97
N GLY A 788 110.82 38.50 2.43
CA GLY A 788 111.35 39.72 1.81
C GLY A 788 112.20 40.55 2.75
N GLU A 789 111.76 40.75 4.00
CA GLU A 789 112.52 41.44 5.04
C GLU A 789 113.79 40.67 5.46
N TYR A 790 113.69 39.35 5.63
CA TYR A 790 114.82 38.48 5.93
C TYR A 790 115.91 38.55 4.84
N ARG A 791 115.51 38.49 3.56
CA ARG A 791 116.42 38.65 2.42
C ARG A 791 117.09 40.03 2.39
N LYS A 792 116.39 41.10 2.79
CA LYS A 792 116.99 42.44 2.94
C LYS A 792 118.04 42.44 4.06
N LEU A 793 117.73 41.85 5.21
CA LEU A 793 118.66 41.69 6.34
C LEU A 793 119.91 40.89 5.95
N GLN A 794 119.78 39.84 5.15
CA GLN A 794 120.92 39.08 4.63
C GLN A 794 121.81 39.89 3.70
N LYS A 795 121.26 40.84 2.91
CA LYS A 795 122.06 41.70 2.02
C LYS A 795 122.82 42.81 2.76
N THR A 796 122.37 43.17 3.96
CA THR A 796 123.00 44.22 4.78
C THR A 796 124.09 43.67 5.71
N LYS A 797 124.10 42.36 5.97
CA LYS A 797 125.23 41.65 6.57
C LYS A 797 126.25 41.31 5.49
#